data_AF-A0A1U7NRQ9-F1
#
_entry.id   AF-A0A1U7NRQ9-F1
#
_cell.length_a   1.000
_cell.length_b   1.000
_cell.length_c   1.000
_cell.angle_alpha   90.00
_cell.angle_beta   90.00
_cell.angle_gamma   90.00
#
_symmetry.space_group_name_H-M   'P 1'
#
loop_
_entity.id
_entity.type
_entity.pdbx_description
1 polymer ?
#
loop_
_entity_poly.entity_id
_entity_poly.type
_entity_poly.pdbx_seq_one_letter_code
_entity_poly.pdbx_strand_id
1 'polypeptide(L)'
;MSHSPRSALSLTALALTLTLAACSQQTAAPQSQADKQDGSQFVYDGTDRSWVSPDNGLVGMEAEVARMKALTINTGNNMLSGEAWTAATSGYGPIERNMSNGESGARDGRMMAVNGKKYDSGFGVHANSSITFNLGGKCKRFISDVGIDDEVGNQGSVVFQVFADGVKVFDSGRMTGADAAKTVNVDVSGRSELKLVVGDAGDNNYYDHADWGGAVLVDCNSSGTPTSPAPAPAPATWTRIAGEGESFSVSGTQSVRYGAGTAWIVKDVTSNGQCTNGFFGNDPAYGTTKSCEINAPAPTPAPVPAPTPPAPTPPSGNVNYSGPFVITKGGTYRGNWESMNPNVPAVLIQTSEPVVIEGSNLRGRGELIRGWKVNLTVRNSNGYGMNPNVYGGHAGRFIAAEEVYNLRVENNYMEGTSGIYVNLFYGKGDGQTIKILRNKAKNIDGRLSDGNGGYNGGRYYVQFAQIAKVQNVPGMEIAWNQVINEPGLSSLEENINLYSTSGTAGSRMQIHDNYIQGAFAIKAATDGAYSGGGIMLGDGPVGNLGEAGGYVDVYNNQIVSTSNQGIGIAGGHDHNVFNNRILSSGRLPTGEINKAQNVGIYVWDVMNGKGSNTWFNNTVHDNVIGWTRVNANNSTWLNNTWFADCSNTCYNNASWSGAVTMDTEKQEFQMWQNKFRAAGMSMGPN
;
A
#
# COMPACT_ATOMS: atom_id res chain seq x y z
N MET A 1 30.75 -65.86 -0.01
CA MET A 1 29.81 -66.64 0.81
C MET A 1 28.56 -65.76 1.00
N SER A 2 27.62 -65.89 0.06
CA SER A 2 26.23 -66.36 0.24
C SER A 2 25.32 -65.31 0.90
N HIS A 3 24.53 -64.53 0.15
CA HIS A 3 23.16 -64.84 -0.32
C HIS A 3 22.15 -65.10 0.82
N SER A 4 21.18 -64.18 0.97
CA SER A 4 19.69 -64.30 1.05
C SER A 4 19.05 -65.51 1.80
N PRO A 5 17.74 -65.52 2.21
CA PRO A 5 16.63 -64.77 1.63
C PRO A 5 15.45 -64.36 2.55
N ARG A 6 14.48 -63.68 1.92
CA ARG A 6 13.07 -63.54 2.31
C ARG A 6 12.34 -64.89 2.33
N SER A 7 11.27 -65.01 3.12
CA SER A 7 10.12 -65.89 2.81
C SER A 7 8.83 -65.32 3.40
N ALA A 8 7.71 -65.62 2.72
CA ALA A 8 6.38 -65.08 2.92
C ALA A 8 5.35 -66.20 3.10
N LEU A 9 4.17 -65.81 3.62
CA LEU A 9 2.82 -66.39 3.41
C LEU A 9 2.45 -67.77 4.01
N SER A 10 1.33 -67.78 4.78
CA SER A 10 0.10 -68.59 4.55
C SER A 10 -0.78 -68.58 5.83
N LEU A 11 -1.90 -67.85 5.87
CA LEU A 11 -3.29 -68.31 5.66
C LEU A 11 -3.77 -69.54 6.46
N THR A 12 -4.81 -69.34 7.28
CA THR A 12 -5.90 -70.31 7.51
C THR A 12 -7.18 -69.57 7.91
N ALA A 13 -8.30 -70.03 7.36
CA ALA A 13 -9.63 -69.42 7.32
C ALA A 13 -10.67 -70.28 8.07
N LEU A 14 -11.81 -69.71 8.45
CA LEU A 14 -13.13 -70.38 8.58
C LEU A 14 -14.23 -69.28 8.72
N ALA A 15 -15.02 -68.98 7.68
CA ALA A 15 -16.30 -69.58 7.23
C ALA A 15 -17.53 -69.08 8.04
N LEU A 16 -18.38 -68.19 7.46
CA LEU A 16 -19.64 -68.43 6.70
C LEU A 16 -20.87 -68.28 7.64
N THR A 17 -21.91 -67.45 7.43
CA THR A 17 -22.85 -67.39 6.29
C THR A 17 -23.66 -66.07 6.23
N LEU A 18 -23.98 -65.70 4.98
CA LEU A 18 -24.87 -64.64 4.46
C LEU A 18 -26.37 -64.84 4.74
N THR A 19 -27.12 -63.72 4.80
CA THR A 19 -28.39 -63.52 4.04
C THR A 19 -28.58 -62.03 3.64
N LEU A 20 -29.11 -61.85 2.42
CA LEU A 20 -29.16 -60.65 1.55
C LEU A 20 -30.35 -59.69 1.77
N ALA A 21 -30.20 -58.50 1.15
CA ALA A 21 -31.17 -57.58 0.49
C ALA A 21 -31.41 -56.24 1.22
N ALA A 22 -31.41 -55.04 0.62
CA ALA A 22 -31.09 -54.51 -0.72
C ALA A 22 -31.07 -52.95 -0.65
N CYS A 23 -30.49 -52.32 -1.67
CA CYS A 23 -30.67 -50.93 -2.16
C CYS A 23 -29.96 -49.72 -1.49
N SER A 24 -28.99 -49.19 -2.25
CA SER A 24 -28.74 -47.76 -2.57
C SER A 24 -28.77 -46.69 -1.46
N GLN A 25 -27.62 -46.06 -1.20
CA GLN A 25 -27.37 -44.62 -1.45
C GLN A 25 -25.99 -44.21 -0.93
N GLN A 26 -25.28 -43.43 -1.74
CA GLN A 26 -24.09 -42.66 -1.37
C GLN A 26 -24.37 -41.82 -0.13
N THR A 27 -23.64 -42.04 0.96
CA THR A 27 -23.61 -41.11 2.09
C THR A 27 -22.56 -40.05 1.85
N ALA A 28 -23.03 -38.81 1.68
CA ALA A 28 -22.25 -37.60 1.72
C ALA A 28 -21.49 -37.47 3.06
N ALA A 29 -20.27 -36.95 2.99
CA ALA A 29 -19.49 -36.53 4.15
C ALA A 29 -20.14 -35.31 4.82
N PRO A 30 -19.99 -35.12 6.15
CA PRO A 30 -20.75 -34.13 6.89
C PRO A 30 -20.29 -32.69 6.58
N GLN A 31 -21.24 -31.85 6.18
CA GLN A 31 -21.09 -30.39 6.08
C GLN A 31 -20.73 -29.81 7.45
N SER A 32 -19.59 -29.09 7.52
CA SER A 32 -19.26 -28.23 8.66
C SER A 32 -20.21 -27.04 8.68
N GLN A 33 -20.78 -26.77 9.84
CA GLN A 33 -21.76 -25.71 10.10
C GLN A 33 -21.21 -24.34 9.67
N ALA A 34 -21.90 -23.70 8.73
CA ALA A 34 -21.76 -22.28 8.46
C ALA A 34 -22.35 -21.50 9.66
N ASP A 35 -21.58 -20.54 10.17
CA ASP A 35 -22.05 -19.61 11.19
C ASP A 35 -23.31 -18.90 10.70
N LYS A 36 -24.38 -19.01 11.48
CA LYS A 36 -25.61 -18.23 11.32
C LYS A 36 -25.28 -16.75 11.48
N GLN A 37 -25.19 -16.00 10.39
CA GLN A 37 -25.31 -14.54 10.45
C GLN A 37 -26.79 -14.15 10.38
N ASP A 38 -27.17 -13.31 11.34
CA ASP A 38 -28.50 -12.73 11.53
C ASP A 38 -28.92 -11.93 10.28
N GLY A 39 -30.18 -12.07 9.86
CA GLY A 39 -30.76 -11.54 8.62
C GLY A 39 -31.00 -10.02 8.63
N SER A 40 -30.01 -9.24 9.06
CA SER A 40 -29.97 -7.81 8.81
C SER A 40 -29.59 -7.57 7.35
N GLN A 41 -30.36 -6.78 6.60
CA GLN A 41 -30.02 -6.36 5.22
C GLN A 41 -28.52 -6.05 5.11
N PHE A 42 -27.83 -6.76 4.23
CA PHE A 42 -26.41 -6.52 3.99
C PHE A 42 -26.23 -5.11 3.41
N VAL A 43 -25.88 -4.16 4.28
CA VAL A 43 -25.34 -2.87 3.87
C VAL A 43 -23.84 -3.05 3.85
N TYR A 44 -23.26 -3.11 2.66
CA TYR A 44 -21.81 -3.19 2.50
C TYR A 44 -21.15 -2.03 3.25
N ASP A 45 -20.46 -2.32 4.35
CA ASP A 45 -19.95 -1.34 5.32
C ASP A 45 -18.49 -0.92 5.04
N GLY A 46 -17.93 -1.33 3.90
CA GLY A 46 -16.53 -1.09 3.54
C GLY A 46 -15.55 -2.09 4.16
N THR A 47 -16.01 -3.05 4.96
CA THR A 47 -15.18 -4.05 5.64
C THR A 47 -15.23 -5.38 4.91
N ASP A 48 -14.06 -5.97 4.67
CA ASP A 48 -13.91 -7.29 4.07
C ASP A 48 -14.31 -8.40 5.06
N ARG A 49 -15.18 -9.31 4.60
CA ARG A 49 -15.65 -10.48 5.37
C ARG A 49 -15.74 -11.74 4.51
N SER A 50 -14.95 -11.85 3.44
CA SER A 50 -15.17 -12.83 2.37
C SER A 50 -13.97 -13.72 2.04
N TRP A 51 -14.23 -14.78 1.26
CA TRP A 51 -13.26 -15.79 0.83
C TRP A 51 -12.24 -15.19 -0.14
N VAL A 52 -10.94 -15.34 0.15
CA VAL A 52 -9.85 -14.86 -0.73
C VAL A 52 -9.54 -15.94 -1.76
N SER A 53 -9.89 -15.73 -3.02
CA SER A 53 -9.40 -16.58 -4.12
C SER A 53 -8.01 -16.11 -4.59
N PRO A 54 -7.02 -17.01 -4.64
CA PRO A 54 -5.83 -16.85 -5.47
C PRO A 54 -6.06 -17.39 -6.90
N ASP A 55 -6.15 -16.46 -7.86
CA ASP A 55 -5.87 -16.57 -9.32
C ASP A 55 -6.82 -17.32 -10.31
N ASN A 56 -6.75 -16.85 -11.58
CA ASN A 56 -6.69 -17.60 -12.85
C ASN A 56 -7.83 -17.48 -13.88
N GLY A 57 -7.79 -16.47 -14.76
CA GLY A 57 -8.63 -16.37 -15.98
C GLY A 57 -7.87 -16.34 -17.33
N LEU A 58 -6.57 -16.11 -17.34
CA LEU A 58 -5.75 -16.09 -18.57
C LEU A 58 -4.65 -17.15 -18.49
N VAL A 59 -4.72 -18.15 -19.37
CA VAL A 59 -3.60 -19.07 -19.64
C VAL A 59 -2.97 -18.61 -20.94
N GLY A 60 -1.75 -18.08 -20.87
CA GLY A 60 -0.95 -17.64 -22.02
C GLY A 60 -0.35 -16.24 -21.82
N MET A 61 0.96 -16.20 -21.56
CA MET A 61 1.84 -15.04 -21.32
C MET A 61 1.74 -14.39 -19.92
N GLU A 62 2.84 -14.54 -19.17
CA GLU A 62 3.30 -13.78 -17.98
C GLU A 62 2.33 -13.56 -16.80
N ALA A 63 2.45 -14.42 -15.78
CA ALA A 63 1.81 -14.24 -14.48
C ALA A 63 2.55 -13.16 -13.65
N GLU A 64 2.14 -11.91 -13.82
CA GLU A 64 2.55 -10.76 -13.01
C GLU A 64 1.67 -10.69 -11.75
N VAL A 65 2.30 -10.66 -10.57
CA VAL A 65 1.60 -10.54 -9.28
C VAL A 65 0.98 -9.15 -9.17
N ALA A 66 -0.35 -9.12 -9.08
CA ALA A 66 -1.17 -7.93 -9.03
C ALA A 66 -0.77 -6.97 -7.88
N ARG A 67 -0.03 -5.91 -8.22
CA ARG A 67 -0.30 -4.59 -7.66
C ARG A 67 -1.50 -4.04 -8.42
N MET A 68 -2.41 -3.35 -7.72
CA MET A 68 -3.46 -2.51 -8.31
C MET A 68 -2.91 -1.71 -9.49
N LYS A 69 -3.15 -2.16 -10.72
CA LYS A 69 -2.93 -1.36 -11.92
C LYS A 69 -4.21 -0.59 -12.17
N ALA A 70 -4.09 0.65 -12.64
CA ALA A 70 -5.20 1.30 -13.31
C ALA A 70 -5.64 0.41 -14.49
N LEU A 71 -6.94 0.39 -14.78
CA LEU A 71 -7.48 -0.25 -15.98
C LEU A 71 -6.64 0.13 -17.22
N THR A 72 -6.43 -0.80 -18.16
CA THR A 72 -5.82 -0.49 -19.46
C THR A 72 -6.89 0.13 -20.36
N ILE A 73 -7.44 1.25 -19.91
CA ILE A 73 -8.53 1.93 -20.60
C ILE A 73 -8.03 2.44 -21.95
N ASN A 74 -8.46 1.75 -23.00
CA ASN A 74 -8.28 2.18 -24.38
C ASN A 74 -9.30 3.27 -24.71
N THR A 75 -9.02 4.05 -25.76
CA THR A 75 -10.04 4.97 -26.28
C THR A 75 -11.22 4.15 -26.83
N GLY A 76 -12.45 4.54 -26.50
CA GLY A 76 -13.68 3.83 -26.89
C GLY A 76 -14.23 2.92 -25.79
N ASN A 77 -14.80 1.78 -26.18
CA ASN A 77 -15.45 0.85 -25.26
C ASN A 77 -14.46 -0.16 -24.70
N ASN A 78 -14.50 -0.42 -23.40
CA ASN A 78 -13.61 -1.34 -22.69
C ASN A 78 -14.44 -2.37 -21.92
N MET A 79 -14.28 -3.65 -22.26
CA MET A 79 -14.97 -4.74 -21.57
C MET A 79 -14.28 -5.01 -20.24
N LEU A 80 -14.99 -4.84 -19.11
CA LEU A 80 -14.37 -4.92 -17.79
C LEU A 80 -13.82 -6.30 -17.46
N SER A 81 -14.40 -7.37 -18.03
CA SER A 81 -13.90 -8.73 -17.82
C SER A 81 -12.51 -8.97 -18.42
N GLY A 82 -12.05 -8.12 -19.33
CA GLY A 82 -10.68 -8.09 -19.85
C GLY A 82 -9.71 -7.24 -19.02
N GLU A 83 -10.20 -6.56 -17.97
CA GLU A 83 -9.44 -5.56 -17.24
C GLU A 83 -9.10 -5.98 -15.80
N ALA A 84 -8.02 -5.42 -15.25
CA ALA A 84 -7.64 -5.64 -13.85
C ALA A 84 -8.57 -4.87 -12.89
N TRP A 85 -9.05 -5.54 -11.84
CA TRP A 85 -9.69 -4.88 -10.70
C TRP A 85 -8.65 -4.51 -9.64
N THR A 86 -8.93 -3.49 -8.84
CA THR A 86 -8.08 -3.05 -7.71
C THR A 86 -8.39 -3.81 -6.43
N ALA A 87 -9.61 -4.30 -6.26
CA ALA A 87 -10.03 -5.17 -5.16
C ALA A 87 -11.25 -5.99 -5.61
N ALA A 88 -11.40 -7.22 -5.12
CA ALA A 88 -12.60 -8.00 -5.37
C ALA A 88 -12.84 -9.04 -4.27
N THR A 89 -14.10 -9.33 -3.96
CA THR A 89 -14.58 -10.21 -2.89
C THR A 89 -15.82 -10.96 -3.35
N SER A 90 -16.02 -12.21 -2.90
CA SER A 90 -17.26 -12.98 -3.17
C SER A 90 -17.70 -13.72 -1.91
N GLY A 91 -19.01 -13.78 -1.66
CA GLY A 91 -19.55 -14.41 -0.46
C GLY A 91 -19.33 -15.92 -0.42
N TYR A 92 -19.23 -16.55 -1.58
CA TYR A 92 -18.88 -17.95 -1.76
C TYR A 92 -18.20 -18.15 -3.12
N GLY A 93 -17.18 -19.01 -3.16
CA GLY A 93 -16.42 -19.25 -4.40
C GLY A 93 -15.61 -18.06 -4.91
N PRO A 94 -14.75 -18.27 -5.92
CA PRO A 94 -14.09 -17.19 -6.63
C PRO A 94 -15.05 -16.36 -7.51
N ILE A 95 -14.63 -15.14 -7.84
CA ILE A 95 -15.26 -14.37 -8.92
C ILE A 95 -14.77 -14.92 -10.26
N GLU A 96 -15.70 -15.31 -11.10
CA GLU A 96 -15.40 -15.95 -12.38
C GLU A 96 -15.52 -14.95 -13.53
N ARG A 97 -14.47 -14.87 -14.37
CA ARG A 97 -14.47 -13.99 -15.55
C ARG A 97 -15.11 -14.71 -16.72
N ASN A 98 -16.14 -14.09 -17.30
CA ASN A 98 -16.86 -14.61 -18.46
C ASN A 98 -17.54 -15.98 -18.22
N MET A 99 -17.72 -16.37 -16.95
CA MET A 99 -18.37 -17.61 -16.52
C MET A 99 -19.18 -17.32 -15.24
N SER A 100 -20.19 -18.14 -14.96
CA SER A 100 -20.98 -18.07 -13.72
C SER A 100 -20.11 -18.44 -12.50
N ASN A 101 -20.56 -18.16 -11.28
CA ASN A 101 -19.88 -18.64 -10.07
C ASN A 101 -20.17 -20.14 -9.90
N GLY A 102 -19.19 -21.02 -10.16
CA GLY A 102 -19.41 -22.47 -10.19
C GLY A 102 -19.25 -23.19 -8.86
N GLU A 103 -19.45 -22.50 -7.73
CA GLU A 103 -19.17 -22.95 -6.35
C GLU A 103 -17.70 -22.70 -5.94
N SER A 104 -17.04 -23.67 -5.29
CA SER A 104 -15.79 -23.45 -4.55
C SER A 104 -14.49 -23.44 -5.37
N GLY A 105 -14.51 -23.99 -6.59
CA GLY A 105 -13.35 -24.11 -7.46
C GLY A 105 -13.17 -22.89 -8.34
N ALA A 106 -11.96 -22.70 -8.88
CA ALA A 106 -11.73 -21.70 -9.92
C ALA A 106 -12.03 -22.30 -11.30
N ARG A 107 -12.72 -21.53 -12.15
CA ARG A 107 -13.20 -21.91 -13.49
C ARG A 107 -14.06 -23.17 -13.54
N ASP A 108 -14.82 -23.42 -12.50
CA ASP A 108 -15.84 -24.47 -12.48
C ASP A 108 -17.22 -23.95 -12.96
N GLY A 109 -17.37 -22.64 -13.10
CA GLY A 109 -18.52 -21.97 -13.68
C GLY A 109 -18.80 -22.34 -15.13
N ARG A 110 -20.07 -22.25 -15.53
CA ARG A 110 -20.50 -22.43 -16.92
C ARG A 110 -20.69 -21.08 -17.61
N MET A 111 -21.13 -21.10 -18.87
CA MET A 111 -21.50 -19.86 -19.55
C MET A 111 -22.61 -19.15 -18.78
N MET A 112 -22.36 -17.88 -18.45
CA MET A 112 -23.30 -16.98 -17.79
C MET A 112 -24.59 -16.88 -18.58
N ALA A 113 -25.72 -17.01 -17.89
CA ALA A 113 -27.01 -16.84 -18.50
C ALA A 113 -28.02 -16.31 -17.49
N VAL A 114 -28.74 -15.25 -17.86
CA VAL A 114 -29.80 -14.67 -17.04
C VAL A 114 -31.11 -14.77 -17.80
N ASN A 115 -32.05 -15.55 -17.28
CA ASN A 115 -33.36 -15.85 -17.86
C ASN A 115 -33.26 -16.27 -19.34
N GLY A 116 -32.33 -17.19 -19.63
CA GLY A 116 -32.06 -17.75 -20.96
C GLY A 116 -31.22 -16.86 -21.88
N LYS A 117 -30.95 -15.60 -21.53
CA LYS A 117 -30.05 -14.73 -22.29
C LYS A 117 -28.60 -14.99 -21.89
N LYS A 118 -27.79 -15.43 -22.85
CA LYS A 118 -26.38 -15.79 -22.64
C LYS A 118 -25.46 -14.59 -22.80
N TYR A 119 -24.41 -14.57 -21.99
CA TYR A 119 -23.36 -13.55 -22.02
C TYR A 119 -22.00 -14.22 -22.23
N ASP A 120 -21.25 -13.74 -23.22
CA ASP A 120 -19.89 -14.17 -23.52
C ASP A 120 -18.83 -13.37 -22.74
N SER A 121 -19.25 -12.27 -22.11
CA SER A 121 -18.40 -11.44 -21.27
C SER A 121 -19.10 -10.98 -20.00
N GLY A 122 -18.33 -10.77 -18.92
CA GLY A 122 -18.89 -10.36 -17.63
C GLY A 122 -18.20 -11.00 -16.42
N PHE A 123 -18.90 -10.99 -15.28
CA PHE A 123 -18.45 -11.61 -14.04
C PHE A 123 -19.56 -12.42 -13.39
N GLY A 124 -19.30 -13.70 -13.11
CA GLY A 124 -20.12 -14.52 -12.23
C GLY A 124 -19.61 -14.41 -10.79
N VAL A 125 -20.53 -14.13 -9.87
CA VAL A 125 -20.23 -13.92 -8.45
C VAL A 125 -21.27 -14.60 -7.58
N HIS A 126 -20.96 -14.78 -6.30
CA HIS A 126 -21.96 -15.10 -5.30
C HIS A 126 -22.29 -13.84 -4.48
N ALA A 127 -23.55 -13.65 -4.03
CA ALA A 127 -23.93 -12.48 -3.24
C ALA A 127 -23.10 -12.32 -1.95
N ASN A 128 -23.10 -11.08 -1.45
CA ASN A 128 -22.08 -10.49 -0.56
C ASN A 128 -20.73 -10.34 -1.26
N SER A 129 -20.76 -10.01 -2.55
CA SER A 129 -19.58 -9.76 -3.38
C SER A 129 -19.36 -8.28 -3.66
N SER A 130 -18.11 -7.93 -3.97
CA SER A 130 -17.76 -6.63 -4.53
C SER A 130 -16.61 -6.73 -5.52
N ILE A 131 -16.58 -5.87 -6.54
CA ILE A 131 -15.49 -5.75 -7.51
C ILE A 131 -15.21 -4.26 -7.74
N THR A 132 -13.99 -3.81 -7.45
CA THR A 132 -13.58 -2.41 -7.55
C THR A 132 -12.60 -2.21 -8.71
N PHE A 133 -12.81 -1.18 -9.51
CA PHE A 133 -11.97 -0.79 -10.64
C PHE A 133 -11.56 0.67 -10.53
N ASN A 134 -10.36 0.99 -11.02
CA ASN A 134 -9.90 2.37 -11.15
C ASN A 134 -10.14 2.89 -12.58
N LEU A 135 -11.14 3.76 -12.73
CA LEU A 135 -11.54 4.41 -13.97
C LEU A 135 -10.62 5.59 -14.37
N GLY A 136 -9.94 6.20 -13.39
CA GLY A 136 -9.06 7.35 -13.61
C GLY A 136 -9.74 8.57 -14.26
N GLY A 137 -11.07 8.70 -14.16
CA GLY A 137 -11.84 9.80 -14.75
C GLY A 137 -12.03 9.70 -16.27
N LYS A 138 -11.66 8.58 -16.89
CA LYS A 138 -11.48 8.50 -18.36
C LYS A 138 -12.71 8.08 -19.15
N CYS A 139 -13.73 7.52 -18.51
CA CYS A 139 -14.90 6.93 -19.17
C CYS A 139 -16.18 7.69 -18.83
N LYS A 140 -17.19 7.63 -19.69
CA LYS A 140 -18.45 8.33 -19.47
C LYS A 140 -19.57 7.45 -18.95
N ARG A 141 -19.62 6.18 -19.33
CA ARG A 141 -20.71 5.29 -18.90
C ARG A 141 -20.22 3.91 -18.50
N PHE A 142 -20.91 3.31 -17.54
CA PHE A 142 -20.85 1.89 -17.26
C PHE A 142 -22.19 1.25 -17.64
N ILE A 143 -22.12 0.17 -18.41
CA ILE A 143 -23.28 -0.60 -18.87
C ILE A 143 -23.04 -2.07 -18.54
N SER A 144 -24.08 -2.75 -18.03
CA SER A 144 -24.11 -4.20 -17.80
C SER A 144 -25.56 -4.63 -17.77
N ASP A 145 -25.87 -5.85 -18.18
CA ASP A 145 -27.08 -6.51 -17.71
C ASP A 145 -26.77 -7.26 -16.42
N VAL A 146 -27.73 -7.34 -15.51
CA VAL A 146 -27.59 -8.04 -14.22
C VAL A 146 -28.77 -8.93 -13.94
N GLY A 147 -28.51 -10.03 -13.24
CA GLY A 147 -29.54 -10.93 -12.72
C GLY A 147 -28.93 -12.20 -12.13
N ILE A 148 -29.78 -13.07 -11.62
CA ILE A 148 -29.36 -14.37 -11.07
C ILE A 148 -29.02 -15.31 -12.23
N ASP A 149 -27.92 -16.05 -12.10
CA ASP A 149 -27.52 -17.03 -13.12
C ASP A 149 -28.55 -18.16 -13.18
N ASP A 150 -28.85 -18.64 -14.39
CA ASP A 150 -29.84 -19.68 -14.64
C ASP A 150 -29.52 -21.02 -13.93
N GLU A 151 -28.31 -21.22 -13.39
CA GLU A 151 -27.85 -22.52 -12.84
C GLU A 151 -28.53 -22.85 -11.53
N VAL A 152 -28.93 -21.81 -10.81
CA VAL A 152 -29.67 -21.91 -9.56
C VAL A 152 -31.19 -21.83 -9.78
N GLY A 153 -31.65 -21.69 -11.03
CA GLY A 153 -33.07 -21.50 -11.34
C GLY A 153 -33.68 -20.36 -10.52
N ASN A 154 -34.85 -20.59 -9.92
CA ASN A 154 -35.57 -19.57 -9.13
C ASN A 154 -35.17 -19.53 -7.64
N GLN A 155 -34.02 -20.10 -7.25
CA GLN A 155 -33.71 -20.36 -5.84
C GLN A 155 -33.05 -19.18 -5.11
N GLY A 156 -32.26 -18.35 -5.80
CA GLY A 156 -31.56 -17.21 -5.19
C GLY A 156 -32.36 -15.91 -5.16
N SER A 157 -31.91 -14.95 -4.35
CA SER A 157 -32.38 -13.58 -4.38
C SER A 157 -31.31 -12.54 -4.01
N VAL A 158 -31.09 -11.55 -4.88
CA VAL A 158 -29.96 -10.62 -4.74
C VAL A 158 -30.35 -9.16 -4.99
N VAL A 159 -29.50 -8.24 -4.55
CA VAL A 159 -29.55 -6.81 -4.90
C VAL A 159 -28.23 -6.39 -5.54
N PHE A 160 -28.28 -5.97 -6.80
CA PHE A 160 -27.15 -5.37 -7.50
C PHE A 160 -27.07 -3.88 -7.22
N GLN A 161 -25.88 -3.40 -6.89
CA GLN A 161 -25.59 -1.99 -6.68
C GLN A 161 -24.32 -1.60 -7.41
N VAL A 162 -24.29 -0.37 -7.91
CA VAL A 162 -23.10 0.22 -8.50
C VAL A 162 -22.77 1.49 -7.75
N PHE A 163 -21.51 1.62 -7.35
CA PHE A 163 -20.97 2.82 -6.73
C PHE A 163 -19.91 3.43 -7.64
N ALA A 164 -19.88 4.76 -7.73
CA ALA A 164 -18.83 5.50 -8.39
C ALA A 164 -18.27 6.55 -7.43
N ASP A 165 -16.96 6.50 -7.14
CA ASP A 165 -16.30 7.28 -6.08
C ASP A 165 -17.06 7.22 -4.73
N GLY A 166 -17.50 6.01 -4.34
CA GLY A 166 -18.28 5.79 -3.11
C GLY A 166 -19.74 6.23 -3.13
N VAL A 167 -20.24 6.85 -4.22
CA VAL A 167 -21.65 7.24 -4.37
C VAL A 167 -22.42 6.14 -5.08
N LYS A 168 -23.52 5.66 -4.49
CA LYS A 168 -24.41 4.69 -5.15
C LYS A 168 -25.12 5.34 -6.34
N VAL A 169 -24.85 4.85 -7.55
CA VAL A 169 -25.40 5.34 -8.82
C VAL A 169 -26.41 4.38 -9.44
N PHE A 170 -26.48 3.13 -8.96
CA PHE A 170 -27.49 2.15 -9.37
C PHE A 170 -27.90 1.27 -8.18
N ASP A 171 -29.16 0.85 -8.19
CA ASP A 171 -29.72 -0.17 -7.31
C ASP A 171 -30.78 -0.95 -8.09
N SER A 172 -30.67 -2.28 -8.15
CA SER A 172 -31.65 -3.10 -8.86
C SER A 172 -32.96 -3.25 -8.10
N GLY A 173 -32.98 -3.03 -6.78
CA GLY A 173 -33.95 -3.67 -5.90
C GLY A 173 -33.74 -5.20 -5.84
N ARG A 174 -34.59 -5.90 -5.09
CA ARG A 174 -34.57 -7.37 -5.02
C ARG A 174 -34.83 -7.97 -6.40
N MET A 175 -33.93 -8.85 -6.83
CA MET A 175 -34.04 -9.67 -8.04
C MET A 175 -34.03 -11.15 -7.65
N THR A 176 -34.73 -11.97 -8.41
CA THR A 176 -34.82 -13.43 -8.26
C THR A 176 -34.54 -14.11 -9.60
N GLY A 177 -34.31 -15.42 -9.60
CA GLY A 177 -34.10 -16.16 -10.86
C GLY A 177 -35.28 -16.17 -11.83
N ALA A 178 -36.48 -15.75 -11.39
CA ALA A 178 -37.64 -15.60 -12.27
C ALA A 178 -37.65 -14.27 -13.05
N ASP A 179 -36.85 -13.29 -12.61
CA ASP A 179 -36.83 -11.96 -13.20
C ASP A 179 -36.09 -11.96 -14.54
N ALA A 180 -36.50 -11.09 -15.46
CA ALA A 180 -35.69 -10.80 -16.64
C ALA A 180 -34.41 -10.05 -16.25
N ALA A 181 -33.35 -10.21 -17.04
CA ALA A 181 -32.12 -9.43 -16.88
C ALA A 181 -32.43 -7.92 -16.86
N LYS A 182 -31.87 -7.22 -15.88
CA LYS A 182 -32.04 -5.78 -15.71
C LYS A 182 -30.82 -5.04 -16.24
N THR A 183 -31.02 -4.05 -17.09
CA THR A 183 -29.91 -3.26 -17.63
C THR A 183 -29.48 -2.15 -16.66
N VAL A 184 -28.22 -2.17 -16.27
CA VAL A 184 -27.46 -1.08 -15.67
C VAL A 184 -26.99 -0.17 -16.78
N ASN A 185 -27.24 1.13 -16.65
CA ASN A 185 -26.73 2.13 -17.57
C ASN A 185 -26.50 3.45 -16.83
N VAL A 186 -25.33 3.62 -16.23
CA VAL A 186 -25.02 4.74 -15.33
C VAL A 186 -23.91 5.64 -15.87
N ASP A 187 -24.00 6.93 -15.54
CA ASP A 187 -22.97 7.92 -15.84
C ASP A 187 -21.81 7.79 -14.85
N VAL A 188 -20.60 7.64 -15.38
CA VAL A 188 -19.34 7.58 -14.63
C VAL A 188 -18.34 8.65 -15.09
N SER A 189 -18.83 9.67 -15.79
CA SER A 189 -18.02 10.78 -16.29
C SER A 189 -17.22 11.43 -15.14
N GLY A 190 -15.91 11.49 -15.30
CA GLY A 190 -15.00 12.10 -14.31
C GLY A 190 -14.82 11.28 -13.03
N ARG A 191 -15.39 10.08 -12.92
CA ARG A 191 -15.27 9.23 -11.75
C ARG A 191 -13.94 8.47 -11.75
N SER A 192 -13.30 8.36 -10.60
CA SER A 192 -11.99 7.70 -10.45
C SER A 192 -12.13 6.22 -10.10
N GLU A 193 -13.20 5.85 -9.40
CA GLU A 193 -13.48 4.49 -8.97
C GLU A 193 -14.87 4.03 -9.45
N LEU A 194 -14.96 2.77 -9.87
CA LEU A 194 -16.21 2.04 -10.09
C LEU A 194 -16.21 0.80 -9.19
N LYS A 195 -17.27 0.62 -8.42
CA LYS A 195 -17.44 -0.57 -7.59
C LYS A 195 -18.77 -1.24 -7.87
N LEU A 196 -18.70 -2.51 -8.25
CA LEU A 196 -19.83 -3.40 -8.48
C LEU A 196 -20.08 -4.17 -7.18
N VAL A 197 -21.32 -4.23 -6.69
CA VAL A 197 -21.67 -4.90 -5.43
C VAL A 197 -22.91 -5.75 -5.65
N VAL A 198 -22.89 -6.98 -5.12
CA VAL A 198 -24.09 -7.82 -5.00
C VAL A 198 -24.29 -8.12 -3.54
N GLY A 199 -25.40 -7.65 -2.97
CA GLY A 199 -25.82 -7.97 -1.62
C GLY A 199 -26.92 -9.03 -1.60
N ASP A 200 -27.09 -9.68 -0.45
CA ASP A 200 -28.30 -10.44 -0.13
C ASP A 200 -29.55 -9.52 -0.17
N ALA A 201 -30.67 -10.04 -0.68
CA ALA A 201 -31.92 -9.30 -0.77
C ALA A 201 -32.80 -9.37 0.50
N GLY A 202 -32.18 -9.65 1.64
CA GLY A 202 -32.81 -9.66 2.96
C GLY A 202 -33.38 -11.02 3.35
N ASP A 203 -32.86 -12.10 2.77
CA ASP A 203 -33.12 -13.46 3.22
C ASP A 203 -31.82 -14.18 3.65
N ASN A 204 -31.32 -15.11 2.85
CA ASN A 204 -30.07 -15.82 3.10
C ASN A 204 -29.35 -15.94 1.77
N ASN A 205 -28.02 -16.13 1.80
CA ASN A 205 -27.26 -16.14 0.56
C ASN A 205 -27.27 -17.49 -0.18
N TYR A 206 -28.13 -18.45 0.15
CA TYR A 206 -28.12 -19.74 -0.54
C TYR A 206 -28.58 -19.56 -1.99
N TYR A 207 -27.81 -20.12 -2.92
CA TYR A 207 -28.10 -20.08 -4.36
C TYR A 207 -28.05 -18.66 -4.96
N ASP A 208 -27.38 -17.71 -4.29
CA ASP A 208 -27.26 -16.33 -4.77
C ASP A 208 -26.15 -16.17 -5.81
N HIS A 209 -26.20 -16.99 -6.86
CA HIS A 209 -25.29 -16.92 -7.99
C HIS A 209 -25.76 -15.81 -8.92
N ALA A 210 -24.92 -14.82 -9.14
CA ALA A 210 -25.29 -13.54 -9.74
C ALA A 210 -24.32 -13.18 -10.86
N ASP A 211 -24.85 -12.67 -11.96
CA ASP A 211 -24.07 -12.32 -13.15
C ASP A 211 -24.09 -10.82 -13.42
N TRP A 212 -22.91 -10.28 -13.70
CA TRP A 212 -22.70 -9.00 -14.38
C TRP A 212 -22.45 -9.24 -15.86
N GLY A 213 -23.51 -9.49 -16.63
CA GLY A 213 -23.44 -9.80 -18.06
C GLY A 213 -23.11 -8.59 -18.94
N GLY A 214 -22.10 -8.69 -19.80
CA GLY A 214 -21.74 -7.64 -20.76
C GLY A 214 -21.18 -6.36 -20.12
N ALA A 215 -20.55 -6.47 -18.95
CA ALA A 215 -20.00 -5.34 -18.19
C ALA A 215 -18.96 -4.54 -18.99
N VAL A 216 -19.33 -3.33 -19.43
CA VAL A 216 -18.54 -2.50 -20.36
C VAL A 216 -18.50 -1.03 -19.91
N LEU A 217 -17.32 -0.42 -20.02
CA LEU A 217 -17.13 1.03 -19.95
C LEU A 217 -17.19 1.63 -21.35
N VAL A 218 -17.90 2.73 -21.51
CA VAL A 218 -18.17 3.37 -22.82
C VAL A 218 -17.63 4.79 -22.86
N ASP A 219 -17.26 5.23 -24.08
CA ASP A 219 -16.71 6.55 -24.39
C ASP A 219 -15.48 6.91 -23.55
N CYS A 220 -14.55 5.97 -23.43
CA CYS A 220 -13.32 6.21 -22.71
C CYS A 220 -12.27 6.93 -23.56
N ASN A 221 -11.41 7.72 -22.95
CA ASN A 221 -10.30 8.40 -23.62
C ASN A 221 -8.95 7.94 -23.07
N SER A 222 -8.08 7.40 -23.93
CA SER A 222 -6.72 6.95 -23.54
C SER A 222 -5.70 8.10 -23.45
N SER A 223 -6.00 9.25 -24.06
CA SER A 223 -5.18 10.46 -24.03
C SER A 223 -5.78 11.53 -23.13
N GLY A 224 -5.32 11.60 -21.88
CA GLY A 224 -5.68 12.65 -20.95
C GLY A 224 -4.71 12.69 -19.78
N THR A 225 -3.96 13.78 -19.65
CA THR A 225 -3.39 14.27 -18.39
C THR A 225 -4.45 14.12 -17.29
N PRO A 226 -4.11 13.70 -16.07
CA PRO A 226 -5.10 13.58 -15.01
C PRO A 226 -5.73 14.97 -14.76
N THR A 227 -6.91 15.20 -15.32
CA THR A 227 -7.77 16.29 -14.87
C THR A 227 -8.22 15.88 -13.49
N SER A 228 -7.69 16.58 -12.49
CA SER A 228 -8.19 16.57 -11.12
C SER A 228 -9.72 16.51 -11.14
N PRO A 229 -10.36 15.59 -10.42
CA PRO A 229 -11.82 15.55 -10.36
C PRO A 229 -12.32 16.90 -9.85
N ALA A 230 -13.33 17.43 -10.53
CA ALA A 230 -14.06 18.61 -10.08
C ALA A 230 -14.65 18.32 -8.68
N PRO A 231 -14.67 19.30 -7.76
CA PRO A 231 -15.27 19.11 -6.44
C PRO A 231 -16.73 18.65 -6.57
N ALA A 232 -17.15 17.69 -5.75
CA ALA A 232 -18.56 17.35 -5.60
C ALA A 232 -19.38 18.63 -5.26
N PRO A 233 -20.58 18.83 -5.84
CA PRO A 233 -21.36 20.02 -5.57
C PRO A 233 -21.73 20.09 -4.07
N ALA A 234 -21.37 21.20 -3.43
CA ALA A 234 -21.86 21.55 -2.10
C ALA A 234 -23.38 21.77 -2.13
N PRO A 235 -24.12 21.58 -1.02
CA PRO A 235 -25.54 21.89 -0.98
C PRO A 235 -25.77 23.38 -1.26
N ALA A 236 -26.72 23.67 -2.15
CA ALA A 236 -27.10 25.00 -2.61
C ALA A 236 -27.46 25.97 -1.46
N THR A 237 -26.73 27.09 -1.35
CA THR A 237 -27.07 28.21 -0.48
C THR A 237 -27.81 29.29 -1.26
N TRP A 238 -29.10 29.45 -0.98
CA TRP A 238 -29.90 30.53 -1.52
C TRP A 238 -29.46 31.87 -0.93
N THR A 239 -29.15 32.83 -1.79
CA THR A 239 -28.62 34.14 -1.42
C THR A 239 -29.65 35.22 -1.77
N ARG A 240 -30.03 36.05 -0.79
CA ARG A 240 -31.00 37.13 -0.99
C ARG A 240 -30.52 38.18 -1.98
N ILE A 241 -31.35 38.49 -2.97
CA ILE A 241 -31.09 39.46 -4.03
C ILE A 241 -32.06 40.66 -4.02
N ALA A 242 -33.24 40.54 -3.40
CA ALA A 242 -34.20 41.64 -3.28
C ALA A 242 -35.19 41.41 -2.13
N GLY A 243 -35.72 42.50 -1.56
CA GLY A 243 -36.88 42.49 -0.66
C GLY A 243 -38.21 42.55 -1.40
N GLU A 244 -39.29 42.20 -0.71
CA GLU A 244 -40.65 42.30 -1.25
C GLU A 244 -40.95 43.72 -1.77
N GLY A 245 -41.34 43.80 -3.05
CA GLY A 245 -41.60 45.06 -3.76
C GLY A 245 -40.42 45.60 -4.58
N GLU A 246 -39.21 45.06 -4.41
CA GLU A 246 -38.01 45.54 -5.11
C GLU A 246 -37.76 44.82 -6.44
N SER A 247 -37.06 45.49 -7.36
CA SER A 247 -36.59 44.90 -8.61
C SER A 247 -35.29 44.13 -8.39
N PHE A 248 -35.03 43.12 -9.22
CA PHE A 248 -33.76 42.39 -9.22
C PHE A 248 -33.30 42.05 -10.63
N SER A 249 -32.00 41.78 -10.75
CA SER A 249 -31.38 41.26 -11.97
C SER A 249 -30.62 39.97 -11.69
N VAL A 250 -30.56 39.10 -12.69
CA VAL A 250 -29.82 37.84 -12.68
C VAL A 250 -28.99 37.73 -13.96
N SER A 251 -27.81 37.13 -13.88
CA SER A 251 -26.97 36.87 -15.05
C SER A 251 -27.38 35.56 -15.72
N GLY A 252 -27.77 35.60 -16.99
CA GLY A 252 -28.32 34.45 -17.70
C GLY A 252 -29.69 34.03 -17.16
N THR A 253 -30.06 32.76 -17.36
CA THR A 253 -31.25 32.16 -16.75
C THR A 253 -30.86 31.57 -15.40
N GLN A 254 -31.42 32.08 -14.30
CA GLN A 254 -31.18 31.57 -12.96
C GLN A 254 -32.51 31.25 -12.26
N SER A 255 -32.50 30.20 -11.45
CA SER A 255 -33.62 29.89 -10.57
C SER A 255 -33.63 30.88 -9.41
N VAL A 256 -34.73 31.63 -9.30
CA VAL A 256 -34.99 32.59 -8.24
C VAL A 256 -36.15 32.08 -7.40
N ARG A 257 -36.04 32.12 -6.08
CA ARG A 257 -37.15 31.81 -5.18
C ARG A 257 -37.68 33.06 -4.49
N TYR A 258 -39.00 33.16 -4.33
CA TYR A 258 -39.68 34.22 -3.60
C TYR A 258 -40.50 33.63 -2.46
N GLY A 259 -40.36 34.16 -1.24
CA GLY A 259 -41.01 33.61 -0.07
C GLY A 259 -40.37 34.01 1.25
N ALA A 260 -40.74 33.29 2.31
CA ALA A 260 -40.22 33.47 3.66
C ALA A 260 -40.33 32.15 4.46
N GLY A 261 -39.40 31.92 5.39
CA GLY A 261 -39.42 30.74 6.26
C GLY A 261 -39.36 29.43 5.46
N THR A 262 -40.42 28.62 5.53
CA THR A 262 -40.52 27.34 4.82
C THR A 262 -41.35 27.41 3.54
N ALA A 263 -41.96 28.55 3.20
CA ALA A 263 -42.87 28.67 2.07
C ALA A 263 -42.27 29.55 0.96
N TRP A 264 -41.97 28.92 -0.19
CA TRP A 264 -41.25 29.52 -1.31
C TRP A 264 -41.85 29.10 -2.66
N ILE A 265 -41.94 30.04 -3.60
CA ILE A 265 -42.22 29.77 -5.01
C ILE A 265 -40.93 30.00 -5.80
N VAL A 266 -40.56 29.01 -6.60
CA VAL A 266 -39.34 29.06 -7.45
C VAL A 266 -39.75 29.33 -8.89
N LYS A 267 -39.00 30.21 -9.57
CA LYS A 267 -39.19 30.54 -10.98
C LYS A 267 -37.84 30.77 -11.65
N ASP A 268 -37.68 30.25 -12.86
CA ASP A 268 -36.52 30.58 -13.68
C ASP A 268 -36.69 31.96 -14.30
N VAL A 269 -35.71 32.82 -14.08
CA VAL A 269 -35.73 34.21 -14.54
C VAL A 269 -34.52 34.43 -15.42
N THR A 270 -34.75 35.02 -16.60
CA THR A 270 -33.68 35.45 -17.51
C THR A 270 -33.55 36.96 -17.44
N SER A 271 -32.37 37.45 -17.06
CA SER A 271 -32.00 38.86 -17.00
C SER A 271 -32.59 39.68 -15.84
N ASN A 272 -33.91 39.86 -15.73
CA ASN A 272 -34.50 40.72 -14.69
C ASN A 272 -35.89 40.27 -14.22
N GLY A 273 -36.28 40.69 -13.01
CA GLY A 273 -37.55 40.36 -12.40
C GLY A 273 -37.98 41.33 -11.29
N GLN A 274 -39.18 41.12 -10.76
CA GLN A 274 -39.73 41.88 -9.64
C GLN A 274 -40.01 40.94 -8.47
N CYS A 275 -39.66 41.35 -7.26
CA CYS A 275 -39.85 40.55 -6.06
C CYS A 275 -41.27 40.71 -5.48
N THR A 276 -42.28 40.28 -6.23
CA THR A 276 -43.70 40.50 -5.90
C THR A 276 -44.57 39.27 -6.15
N ASN A 277 -45.68 39.17 -5.42
CA ASN A 277 -46.74 38.17 -5.65
C ASN A 277 -47.15 38.10 -7.13
N GLY A 278 -47.27 39.24 -7.80
CA GLY A 278 -47.67 39.29 -9.22
C GLY A 278 -46.64 38.67 -10.16
N PHE A 279 -45.34 38.84 -9.89
CA PHE A 279 -44.29 38.28 -10.75
C PHE A 279 -44.12 36.77 -10.57
N PHE A 280 -44.31 36.27 -9.34
CA PHE A 280 -44.25 34.86 -8.98
C PHE A 280 -45.60 34.13 -9.05
N GLY A 281 -46.68 34.86 -9.36
CA GLY A 281 -48.01 34.33 -9.65
C GLY A 281 -48.94 34.16 -8.44
N ASN A 282 -48.42 34.12 -7.21
CA ASN A 282 -49.19 34.02 -5.97
C ASN A 282 -48.38 34.51 -4.76
N ASP A 283 -49.05 34.68 -3.61
CA ASP A 283 -48.38 34.92 -2.33
C ASP A 283 -48.02 33.58 -1.63
N PRO A 284 -46.73 33.22 -1.51
CA PRO A 284 -46.31 31.98 -0.87
C PRO A 284 -46.44 32.02 0.66
N ALA A 285 -46.46 33.20 1.29
CA ALA A 285 -46.42 33.36 2.73
C ALA A 285 -47.25 34.59 3.16
N TYR A 286 -48.58 34.44 3.10
CA TYR A 286 -49.53 35.51 3.40
C TYR A 286 -49.36 36.08 4.82
N GLY A 287 -49.33 37.40 4.94
CA GLY A 287 -49.14 38.11 6.20
C GLY A 287 -47.70 38.17 6.72
N THR A 288 -46.73 37.63 5.96
CA THR A 288 -45.29 37.65 6.30
C THR A 288 -44.49 38.38 5.22
N THR A 289 -43.50 39.18 5.63
CA THR A 289 -42.59 39.87 4.71
C THR A 289 -41.70 38.87 3.97
N LYS A 290 -41.67 38.96 2.64
CA LYS A 290 -40.96 38.02 1.76
C LYS A 290 -39.68 38.61 1.19
N SER A 291 -38.87 37.75 0.60
CA SER A 291 -37.69 38.14 -0.17
C SER A 291 -37.44 37.23 -1.36
N CYS A 292 -36.62 37.71 -2.29
CA CYS A 292 -36.18 36.94 -3.45
C CYS A 292 -34.73 36.52 -3.27
N GLU A 293 -34.42 35.28 -3.62
CA GLU A 293 -33.10 34.69 -3.45
C GLU A 293 -32.70 33.90 -4.70
N ILE A 294 -31.42 33.96 -5.07
CA ILE A 294 -30.85 33.15 -6.15
C ILE A 294 -30.03 32.01 -5.59
N ASN A 295 -29.97 30.92 -6.33
CA ASN A 295 -29.05 29.84 -6.02
C ASN A 295 -27.65 30.19 -6.57
N ALA A 296 -26.83 30.87 -5.75
CA ALA A 296 -25.49 31.32 -6.14
C ALA A 296 -24.40 30.34 -5.66
N PRO A 297 -23.35 30.07 -6.46
CA PRO A 297 -22.15 29.38 -5.99
C PRO A 297 -21.39 30.24 -4.96
N ALA A 298 -20.82 29.61 -3.93
CA ALA A 298 -20.06 30.29 -2.89
C ALA A 298 -18.83 31.06 -3.46
N PRO A 299 -18.47 32.24 -2.90
CA PRO A 299 -17.36 33.04 -3.42
C PRO A 299 -15.98 32.41 -3.12
N THR A 300 -15.09 32.48 -4.12
CA THR A 300 -13.73 31.92 -4.09
C THR A 300 -12.79 32.74 -3.18
N PRO A 301 -12.03 32.13 -2.26
CA PRO A 301 -10.98 32.83 -1.51
C PRO A 301 -9.75 33.17 -2.40
N ALA A 302 -9.07 34.26 -2.05
CA ALA A 302 -7.83 34.73 -2.68
C ALA A 302 -6.65 33.73 -2.55
N PRO A 303 -5.63 33.77 -3.44
CA PRO A 303 -4.59 32.75 -3.50
C PRO A 303 -3.70 32.77 -2.26
N VAL A 304 -3.74 31.67 -1.51
CA VAL A 304 -2.79 31.31 -0.44
C VAL A 304 -1.57 30.64 -1.11
N PRO A 305 -0.32 30.92 -0.68
CA PRO A 305 0.86 30.20 -1.17
C PRO A 305 0.69 28.68 -1.02
N ALA A 306 1.24 27.94 -2.00
CA ALA A 306 1.00 26.52 -2.23
C ALA A 306 0.85 25.69 -0.92
N PRO A 307 -0.27 24.95 -0.74
CA PRO A 307 -0.41 24.08 0.41
C PRO A 307 0.59 22.94 0.31
N THR A 308 1.30 22.70 1.40
CA THR A 308 2.14 21.52 1.59
C THR A 308 1.25 20.27 1.47
N PRO A 309 1.71 19.18 0.80
CA PRO A 309 0.91 17.97 0.66
C PRO A 309 0.49 17.45 2.04
N PRO A 310 -0.79 17.06 2.25
CA PRO A 310 -1.23 16.47 3.50
C PRO A 310 -0.46 15.18 3.77
N ALA A 311 -0.17 14.93 5.06
CA ALA A 311 0.45 13.70 5.52
C ALA A 311 -0.33 12.47 5.01
N PRO A 312 0.35 11.36 4.67
CA PRO A 312 -0.31 10.16 4.18
C PRO A 312 -1.38 9.67 5.17
N THR A 313 -2.62 9.58 4.70
CA THR A 313 -3.75 9.04 5.46
C THR A 313 -3.57 7.53 5.61
N PRO A 314 -3.72 6.94 6.83
CA PRO A 314 -3.67 5.49 7.01
C PRO A 314 -4.73 4.77 6.17
N PRO A 315 -4.54 3.48 5.86
CA PRO A 315 -5.51 2.68 5.11
C PRO A 315 -6.89 2.72 5.77
N SER A 316 -7.92 2.93 4.96
CA SER A 316 -9.31 3.06 5.35
C SER A 316 -9.91 1.72 5.78
N GLY A 317 -9.71 1.38 7.05
CA GLY A 317 -10.65 0.65 7.90
C GLY A 317 -10.69 1.40 9.23
N ASN A 318 -11.84 1.52 9.88
CA ASN A 318 -11.93 2.18 11.20
C ASN A 318 -11.24 1.32 12.27
N VAL A 319 -9.91 1.34 12.29
CA VAL A 319 -9.11 0.78 13.39
C VAL A 319 -9.37 1.66 14.61
N ASN A 320 -10.04 1.10 15.61
CA ASN A 320 -10.23 1.77 16.89
C ASN A 320 -8.91 1.73 17.67
N TYR A 321 -8.28 2.90 17.83
CA TYR A 321 -7.05 3.05 18.59
C TYR A 321 -7.35 3.36 20.06
N SER A 322 -6.64 2.66 20.94
CA SER A 322 -6.50 3.04 22.34
C SER A 322 -5.34 4.02 22.51
N GLY A 323 -5.29 4.74 23.64
CA GLY A 323 -4.20 5.65 23.92
C GLY A 323 -2.85 4.95 24.15
N PRO A 324 -1.80 5.70 24.51
CA PRO A 324 -0.47 5.15 24.75
C PRO A 324 -0.47 4.02 25.76
N PHE A 325 0.33 2.99 25.51
CA PHE A 325 0.40 1.79 26.34
C PHE A 325 1.81 1.57 26.92
N VAL A 326 1.88 1.11 28.17
CA VAL A 326 3.14 0.86 28.87
C VAL A 326 3.24 -0.62 29.21
N ILE A 327 4.28 -1.27 28.71
CA ILE A 327 4.59 -2.68 28.98
C ILE A 327 5.60 -2.75 30.13
N THR A 328 5.16 -3.25 31.28
CA THR A 328 5.99 -3.36 32.51
C THR A 328 6.40 -4.79 32.84
N LYS A 329 5.94 -5.78 32.08
CA LYS A 329 6.26 -7.22 32.24
C LYS A 329 6.47 -7.87 30.89
N GLY A 330 7.20 -8.98 30.86
CA GLY A 330 7.36 -9.79 29.65
C GLY A 330 6.05 -10.45 29.25
N GLY A 331 5.95 -10.83 27.98
CA GLY A 331 4.77 -11.47 27.42
C GLY A 331 4.49 -11.08 25.98
N THR A 332 3.38 -11.57 25.46
CA THR A 332 2.90 -11.26 24.11
C THR A 332 1.74 -10.28 24.18
N TYR A 333 1.83 -9.21 23.39
CA TYR A 333 0.91 -8.09 23.36
C TYR A 333 0.35 -7.92 21.95
N ARG A 334 -0.96 -7.65 21.89
CA ARG A 334 -1.70 -7.35 20.67
C ARG A 334 -2.60 -6.16 20.93
N GLY A 335 -2.65 -5.20 20.02
CA GLY A 335 -3.52 -4.05 20.18
C GLY A 335 -3.35 -2.97 19.11
N ASN A 336 -4.22 -1.98 19.21
CA ASN A 336 -4.19 -0.78 18.39
C ASN A 336 -3.90 0.40 19.31
N TRP A 337 -2.72 1.01 19.18
CA TRP A 337 -2.26 2.06 20.08
C TRP A 337 -1.89 3.32 19.31
N GLU A 338 -2.35 4.46 19.84
CA GLU A 338 -2.08 5.78 19.28
C GLU A 338 -1.48 6.72 20.32
N SER A 339 -0.52 7.53 19.88
CA SER A 339 -0.12 8.74 20.62
C SER A 339 -0.24 10.00 19.77
N MET A 340 -1.12 10.91 20.20
CA MET A 340 -1.23 12.27 19.65
C MET A 340 -0.24 13.26 20.26
N ASN A 341 0.51 12.85 21.29
CA ASN A 341 1.54 13.67 21.92
C ASN A 341 2.91 13.32 21.32
N PRO A 342 3.62 14.25 20.64
CA PRO A 342 4.90 13.96 20.01
C PRO A 342 6.02 13.53 20.98
N ASN A 343 5.86 13.79 22.28
CA ASN A 343 6.83 13.42 23.31
C ASN A 343 6.49 12.11 24.04
N VAL A 344 5.37 11.46 23.70
CA VAL A 344 4.92 10.21 24.31
C VAL A 344 4.86 9.14 23.22
N PRO A 345 5.55 7.99 23.38
CA PRO A 345 5.47 6.94 22.38
C PRO A 345 4.10 6.25 22.41
N ALA A 346 3.68 5.63 21.30
CA ALA A 346 2.43 4.84 21.29
C ALA A 346 2.55 3.61 22.20
N VAL A 347 3.72 2.98 22.26
CA VAL A 347 4.06 1.92 23.20
C VAL A 347 5.41 2.21 23.86
N LEU A 348 5.43 2.21 25.20
CA LEU A 348 6.64 2.32 26.01
C LEU A 348 6.96 0.96 26.66
N ILE A 349 8.18 0.45 26.44
CA ILE A 349 8.70 -0.75 27.11
C ILE A 349 9.48 -0.34 28.36
N GLN A 350 9.00 -0.79 29.53
CA GLN A 350 9.61 -0.59 30.85
C GLN A 350 9.93 -1.93 31.53
N THR A 351 10.48 -2.87 30.77
CA THR A 351 10.94 -4.17 31.27
C THR A 351 12.08 -4.69 30.41
N SER A 352 12.95 -5.50 31.00
CA SER A 352 13.98 -6.27 30.31
C SER A 352 13.57 -7.72 30.05
N GLU A 353 12.41 -8.13 30.57
CA GLU A 353 11.83 -9.43 30.25
C GLU A 353 11.48 -9.51 28.74
N PRO A 354 11.45 -10.71 28.13
CA PRO A 354 11.09 -10.85 26.73
C PRO A 354 9.69 -10.32 26.43
N VAL A 355 9.59 -9.40 25.47
CA VAL A 355 8.34 -8.81 24.99
C VAL A 355 8.14 -9.16 23.51
N VAL A 356 6.93 -9.59 23.16
CA VAL A 356 6.49 -9.77 21.78
C VAL A 356 5.31 -8.85 21.51
N ILE A 357 5.42 -7.95 20.52
CA ILE A 357 4.29 -7.20 19.96
C ILE A 357 3.94 -7.85 18.63
N GLU A 358 2.71 -8.29 18.45
CA GLU A 358 2.30 -8.95 17.22
C GLU A 358 0.89 -8.59 16.74
N GLY A 359 0.65 -8.62 15.42
CA GLY A 359 -0.69 -8.38 14.87
C GLY A 359 -1.29 -7.05 15.29
N SER A 360 -0.45 -6.02 15.48
CA SER A 360 -0.82 -4.76 16.14
C SER A 360 -0.79 -3.59 15.17
N ASN A 361 -1.56 -2.54 15.46
CA ASN A 361 -1.54 -1.29 14.70
C ASN A 361 -1.06 -0.15 15.59
N LEU A 362 -0.02 0.54 15.18
CA LEU A 362 0.57 1.65 15.91
C LEU A 362 0.51 2.91 15.06
N ARG A 363 0.15 4.03 15.66
CA ARG A 363 0.31 5.33 14.99
C ARG A 363 0.64 6.43 15.98
N GLY A 364 1.30 7.48 15.53
CA GLY A 364 1.57 8.58 16.45
C GLY A 364 2.43 9.71 15.90
N ARG A 365 2.38 10.81 16.63
CA ARG A 365 3.16 12.03 16.38
C ARG A 365 4.60 11.94 16.87
N GLY A 366 4.85 11.04 17.81
CA GLY A 366 6.17 10.68 18.33
C GLY A 366 6.54 9.25 17.93
N GLU A 367 7.51 8.67 18.63
CA GLU A 367 7.95 7.29 18.40
C GLU A 367 6.78 6.30 18.57
N LEU A 368 6.74 5.24 17.76
CA LEU A 368 5.67 4.25 17.89
C LEU A 368 5.99 3.25 19.00
N ILE A 369 7.22 2.75 19.06
CA ILE A 369 7.70 1.87 20.11
C ILE A 369 9.00 2.43 20.65
N ARG A 370 9.06 2.70 21.95
CA ARG A 370 10.28 3.13 22.63
C ARG A 370 10.63 2.19 23.77
N GLY A 371 11.92 1.90 23.96
CA GLY A 371 12.36 1.21 25.16
C GLY A 371 13.86 1.27 25.41
N TRP A 372 14.22 0.98 26.66
CA TRP A 372 15.60 0.82 27.13
C TRP A 372 15.77 -0.57 27.73
N LYS A 373 16.95 -1.17 27.58
CA LYS A 373 17.25 -2.52 28.11
C LYS A 373 16.29 -3.58 27.56
N VAL A 374 15.97 -3.47 26.27
CA VAL A 374 14.87 -4.23 25.66
C VAL A 374 15.28 -5.62 25.19
N ASN A 375 14.40 -6.59 25.41
CA ASN A 375 14.37 -7.88 24.72
C ASN A 375 13.06 -7.96 23.95
N LEU A 376 13.08 -7.55 22.69
CA LEU A 376 11.87 -7.20 21.93
C LEU A 376 11.76 -7.98 20.62
N THR A 377 10.59 -8.57 20.38
CA THR A 377 10.15 -9.00 19.05
C THR A 377 8.95 -8.17 18.63
N VAL A 378 8.98 -7.57 17.45
CA VAL A 378 7.83 -6.92 16.82
C VAL A 378 7.57 -7.62 15.49
N ARG A 379 6.37 -8.17 15.32
CA ARG A 379 6.05 -8.92 14.11
C ARG A 379 4.64 -8.73 13.59
N ASN A 380 4.43 -8.89 12.28
CA ASN A 380 3.10 -8.85 11.67
C ASN A 380 2.29 -7.62 12.11
N SER A 381 2.93 -6.46 12.26
CA SER A 381 2.32 -5.25 12.80
C SER A 381 2.47 -4.08 11.83
N ASN A 382 1.57 -3.10 11.93
CA ASN A 382 1.55 -1.90 11.09
C ASN A 382 1.91 -0.67 11.92
N GLY A 383 2.74 0.22 11.38
CA GLY A 383 3.15 1.47 12.01
C GLY A 383 2.98 2.68 11.10
N TYR A 384 2.31 3.72 11.58
CA TYR A 384 2.06 4.95 10.83
C TYR A 384 2.61 6.17 11.58
N GLY A 385 3.64 6.80 11.02
CA GLY A 385 4.16 8.06 11.53
C GLY A 385 3.25 9.22 11.15
N MET A 386 3.01 10.13 12.09
CA MET A 386 2.27 11.36 11.85
C MET A 386 3.21 12.57 11.90
N ASN A 387 2.77 13.66 11.28
CA ASN A 387 3.39 14.96 11.50
C ASN A 387 3.33 15.29 13.01
N PRO A 388 4.44 15.68 13.65
CA PRO A 388 4.46 15.97 15.08
C PRO A 388 3.64 17.21 15.47
N ASN A 389 3.33 18.08 14.51
CA ASN A 389 2.74 19.41 14.73
C ASN A 389 3.56 20.24 15.73
N VAL A 390 4.88 20.15 15.62
CA VAL A 390 5.84 20.94 16.39
C VAL A 390 6.83 21.51 15.40
N TYR A 391 6.96 22.84 15.35
CA TYR A 391 7.89 23.50 14.44
C TYR A 391 9.32 22.96 14.64
N GLY A 392 9.93 22.49 13.55
CA GLY A 392 11.27 21.89 13.59
C GLY A 392 11.32 20.47 14.15
N GLY A 393 10.19 19.88 14.57
CA GLY A 393 10.09 18.45 14.92
C GLY A 393 10.00 17.56 13.68
N HIS A 394 10.26 16.27 13.83
CA HIS A 394 10.09 15.26 12.77
C HIS A 394 9.20 14.10 13.26
N ALA A 395 8.77 13.24 12.33
CA ALA A 395 8.01 12.03 12.68
C ALA A 395 8.82 11.13 13.63
N GLY A 396 8.15 10.33 14.45
CA GLY A 396 8.85 9.39 15.33
C GLY A 396 9.36 8.14 14.61
N ARG A 397 10.33 7.46 15.24
CA ARG A 397 10.80 6.13 14.82
C ARG A 397 9.67 5.11 14.94
N PHE A 398 9.63 4.11 14.05
CA PHE A 398 8.82 2.89 14.23
C PHE A 398 9.24 2.17 15.52
N ILE A 399 10.56 2.01 15.72
CA ILE A 399 11.16 1.48 16.94
C ILE A 399 12.36 2.35 17.29
N ALA A 400 12.41 2.87 18.52
CA ALA A 400 13.60 3.46 19.13
C ALA A 400 14.02 2.58 20.32
N ALA A 401 15.09 1.81 20.13
CA ALA A 401 15.57 0.82 21.10
C ALA A 401 16.99 1.16 21.56
N GLU A 402 17.16 1.34 22.86
CA GLU A 402 18.45 1.61 23.49
C GLU A 402 18.86 0.47 24.45
N GLU A 403 20.17 0.23 24.59
CA GLU A 403 20.74 -0.79 25.48
C GLU A 403 20.17 -2.20 25.22
N VAL A 404 20.10 -2.60 23.95
CA VAL A 404 19.33 -3.78 23.50
C VAL A 404 19.92 -5.09 23.98
N TYR A 405 19.12 -5.98 24.56
CA TYR A 405 19.50 -7.37 24.81
C TYR A 405 19.22 -8.26 23.61
N ASN A 406 18.09 -8.08 22.93
CA ASN A 406 17.72 -8.81 21.72
C ASN A 406 16.65 -8.02 20.98
N LEU A 407 16.72 -7.97 19.65
CA LEU A 407 15.74 -7.30 18.82
C LEU A 407 15.41 -8.12 17.57
N ARG A 408 14.13 -8.43 17.37
CA ARG A 408 13.63 -9.04 16.14
C ARG A 408 12.47 -8.20 15.59
N VAL A 409 12.65 -7.60 14.42
CA VAL A 409 11.63 -6.81 13.73
C VAL A 409 11.32 -7.52 12.44
N GLU A 410 10.21 -8.25 12.38
CA GLU A 410 9.91 -9.09 11.22
C GLU A 410 8.50 -8.95 10.65
N ASN A 411 8.37 -9.01 9.33
CA ASN A 411 7.07 -8.99 8.66
C ASN A 411 6.19 -7.80 9.10
N ASN A 412 6.75 -6.61 9.31
CA ASN A 412 5.97 -5.43 9.67
C ASN A 412 5.77 -4.51 8.47
N TYR A 413 4.75 -3.65 8.55
CA TYR A 413 4.57 -2.50 7.69
C TYR A 413 4.90 -1.22 8.46
N MET A 414 5.63 -0.29 7.85
CA MET A 414 5.84 1.05 8.38
C MET A 414 5.74 2.11 7.29
N GLU A 415 4.98 3.17 7.55
CA GLU A 415 4.82 4.29 6.62
C GLU A 415 4.93 5.64 7.35
N GLY A 416 5.66 6.58 6.76
CA GLY A 416 5.78 7.95 7.30
C GLY A 416 6.51 8.05 8.64
N THR A 417 7.03 6.94 9.18
CA THR A 417 7.88 6.91 10.37
C THR A 417 9.31 7.31 10.02
N SER A 418 10.12 7.59 11.02
CA SER A 418 11.58 7.73 10.86
C SER A 418 12.34 6.40 10.95
N GLY A 419 11.66 5.25 10.75
CA GLY A 419 12.28 3.92 10.68
C GLY A 419 12.71 3.33 12.02
N ILE A 420 13.69 2.43 12.01
CA ILE A 420 14.17 1.67 13.18
C ILE A 420 15.50 2.26 13.64
N TYR A 421 15.60 2.60 14.93
CA TYR A 421 16.83 3.04 15.57
C TYR A 421 17.23 2.07 16.68
N VAL A 422 18.47 1.61 16.62
CA VAL A 422 19.09 0.76 17.65
C VAL A 422 20.37 1.42 18.11
N ASN A 423 20.51 1.60 19.43
CA ASN A 423 21.72 2.14 20.02
C ASN A 423 22.19 1.31 21.21
N LEU A 424 23.44 0.84 21.15
CA LEU A 424 24.06 -0.05 22.14
C LEU A 424 23.42 -1.45 22.20
N PHE A 425 24.27 -2.47 22.42
CA PHE A 425 23.84 -3.85 22.58
C PHE A 425 24.47 -4.47 23.83
N TYR A 426 23.62 -4.91 24.77
CA TYR A 426 24.00 -5.47 26.07
C TYR A 426 23.72 -6.98 26.16
N GLY A 427 23.19 -7.60 25.10
CA GLY A 427 22.96 -9.04 25.05
C GLY A 427 24.24 -9.83 25.31
N LYS A 428 24.12 -10.88 26.14
CA LYS A 428 25.20 -11.82 26.50
C LYS A 428 24.77 -13.28 26.46
N GLY A 429 23.47 -13.55 26.33
CA GLY A 429 22.91 -14.90 26.26
C GLY A 429 23.01 -15.50 24.87
N ASP A 430 23.02 -16.83 24.80
CA ASP A 430 23.05 -17.56 23.54
C ASP A 430 21.85 -17.18 22.64
N GLY A 431 22.13 -16.83 21.39
CA GLY A 431 21.11 -16.48 20.39
C GLY A 431 20.56 -15.04 20.49
N GLN A 432 20.98 -14.24 21.49
CA GLN A 432 20.64 -12.83 21.55
C GLN A 432 21.33 -12.04 20.43
N THR A 433 20.57 -11.34 19.61
CA THR A 433 21.08 -10.61 18.45
C THR A 433 20.10 -9.54 17.96
N ILE A 434 20.38 -8.94 16.79
CA ILE A 434 19.49 -7.99 16.11
C ILE A 434 19.14 -8.54 14.72
N LYS A 435 17.83 -8.68 14.44
CA LYS A 435 17.32 -9.11 13.13
C LYS A 435 16.22 -8.18 12.64
N ILE A 436 16.35 -7.66 11.42
CA ILE A 436 15.35 -6.82 10.74
C ILE A 436 14.98 -7.50 9.42
N LEU A 437 13.86 -8.22 9.39
CA LEU A 437 13.56 -9.19 8.35
C LEU A 437 12.21 -8.95 7.67
N ARG A 438 12.15 -8.99 6.34
CA ARG A 438 10.87 -9.06 5.60
C ARG A 438 9.87 -7.94 5.91
N ASN A 439 10.36 -6.77 6.29
CA ASN A 439 9.51 -5.60 6.54
C ASN A 439 9.23 -4.83 5.24
N LYS A 440 8.07 -4.19 5.18
CA LYS A 440 7.71 -3.18 4.17
C LYS A 440 7.83 -1.81 4.80
N ALA A 441 8.69 -0.97 4.25
CA ALA A 441 8.85 0.42 4.64
C ALA A 441 8.47 1.33 3.47
N LYS A 442 7.66 2.34 3.74
CA LYS A 442 7.23 3.33 2.76
C LYS A 442 7.45 4.73 3.30
N ASN A 443 8.13 5.57 2.52
CA ASN A 443 8.33 6.99 2.82
C ASN A 443 8.89 7.22 4.24
N ILE A 444 10.09 6.73 4.50
CA ILE A 444 10.77 6.97 5.78
C ILE A 444 11.13 8.45 5.90
N ASP A 445 10.50 9.14 6.84
CA ASP A 445 10.36 10.58 6.78
C ASP A 445 11.21 11.29 7.84
N GLY A 446 12.08 12.18 7.36
CA GLY A 446 12.90 13.08 8.16
C GLY A 446 12.54 14.55 7.93
N ARG A 447 11.51 14.86 7.14
CA ARG A 447 11.10 16.25 6.88
C ARG A 447 10.68 16.92 8.19
N LEU A 448 11.11 18.16 8.38
CA LEU A 448 10.77 18.94 9.57
C LEU A 448 9.40 19.60 9.43
N SER A 449 8.60 19.49 10.49
CA SER A 449 7.26 20.07 10.60
C SER A 449 7.30 21.59 10.69
N ASP A 450 6.28 22.23 10.13
CA ASP A 450 6.02 23.66 10.30
C ASP A 450 5.20 24.00 11.55
N GLY A 451 4.79 22.99 12.33
CA GLY A 451 3.93 23.15 13.51
C GLY A 451 2.43 23.09 13.22
N ASN A 452 2.01 23.08 11.95
CA ASN A 452 0.63 23.21 11.50
C ASN A 452 0.17 22.05 10.61
N GLY A 453 0.81 20.88 10.72
CA GLY A 453 0.52 19.69 9.90
C GLY A 453 1.25 19.64 8.57
N GLY A 454 1.97 20.71 8.20
CA GLY A 454 2.83 20.78 7.02
C GLY A 454 4.31 20.63 7.36
N TYR A 455 5.17 21.01 6.41
CA TYR A 455 6.61 20.86 6.50
C TYR A 455 7.29 22.17 6.11
N ASN A 456 8.35 22.54 6.85
CA ASN A 456 9.05 23.82 6.67
C ASN A 456 10.20 23.76 5.64
N GLY A 457 10.38 22.61 4.97
CA GLY A 457 11.46 22.38 4.00
C GLY A 457 12.82 22.01 4.62
N GLY A 458 12.92 21.95 5.94
CA GLY A 458 14.08 21.41 6.65
C GLY A 458 14.03 19.88 6.78
N ARG A 459 15.14 19.31 7.24
CA ARG A 459 15.32 17.86 7.38
C ARG A 459 16.09 17.49 8.64
N TYR A 460 15.69 16.38 9.25
CA TYR A 460 16.44 15.62 10.25
C TYR A 460 16.98 14.32 9.63
N TYR A 461 18.12 13.84 10.12
CA TYR A 461 18.75 12.63 9.59
C TYR A 461 18.11 11.38 10.22
N VAL A 462 17.41 10.63 9.37
CA VAL A 462 16.69 9.40 9.73
C VAL A 462 17.01 8.31 8.72
N GLN A 463 16.68 7.07 9.05
CA GLN A 463 17.06 5.89 8.27
C GLN A 463 15.93 4.87 8.37
N PHE A 464 15.79 4.00 7.36
CA PHE A 464 14.91 2.84 7.53
C PHE A 464 15.42 1.95 8.67
N ALA A 465 16.73 1.71 8.72
CA ALA A 465 17.41 1.05 9.82
C ALA A 465 18.73 1.75 10.13
N GLN A 466 18.87 2.26 11.35
CA GLN A 466 20.15 2.71 11.89
C GLN A 466 20.53 1.84 13.08
N ILE A 467 21.70 1.21 12.98
CA ILE A 467 22.32 0.48 14.08
C ILE A 467 23.56 1.27 14.48
N ALA A 468 23.58 1.71 15.74
CA ALA A 468 24.61 2.60 16.25
C ALA A 468 25.29 1.99 17.48
N LYS A 469 26.62 1.98 17.49
CA LYS A 469 27.45 1.57 18.63
C LYS A 469 27.13 0.14 19.09
N VAL A 470 26.93 -0.75 18.13
CA VAL A 470 26.67 -2.19 18.36
C VAL A 470 27.86 -2.99 17.87
N GLN A 471 28.72 -3.41 18.80
CA GLN A 471 30.02 -3.97 18.44
C GLN A 471 30.12 -5.44 18.85
N ASN A 472 30.78 -6.24 18.02
CA ASN A 472 31.11 -7.64 18.29
C ASN A 472 29.87 -8.52 18.55
N VAL A 473 28.78 -8.31 17.81
CA VAL A 473 27.53 -9.05 18.00
C VAL A 473 27.36 -10.13 16.93
N PRO A 474 27.31 -11.42 17.30
CA PRO A 474 27.11 -12.50 16.34
C PRO A 474 25.66 -12.55 15.84
N GLY A 475 25.45 -13.11 14.65
CA GLY A 475 24.13 -13.46 14.11
C GLY A 475 23.24 -12.29 13.68
N MET A 476 23.80 -11.08 13.58
CA MET A 476 23.04 -9.90 13.12
C MET A 476 22.65 -10.03 11.64
N GLU A 477 21.43 -9.63 11.31
CA GLU A 477 20.86 -9.83 9.98
C GLU A 477 19.85 -8.75 9.59
N ILE A 478 20.04 -8.11 8.44
CA ILE A 478 19.04 -7.23 7.80
C ILE A 478 18.73 -7.81 6.43
N ALA A 479 17.58 -8.46 6.28
CA ALA A 479 17.30 -9.21 5.06
C ALA A 479 15.86 -9.16 4.57
N TRP A 480 15.71 -9.25 3.25
CA TRP A 480 14.41 -9.38 2.59
C TRP A 480 13.42 -8.24 2.84
N ASN A 481 13.91 -7.06 3.25
CA ASN A 481 13.07 -5.89 3.44
C ASN A 481 12.79 -5.21 2.10
N GLN A 482 11.59 -4.65 1.94
CA GLN A 482 11.22 -3.76 0.84
C GLN A 482 11.11 -2.33 1.37
N VAL A 483 12.02 -1.46 0.96
CA VAL A 483 12.02 -0.04 1.33
C VAL A 483 11.77 0.80 0.10
N ILE A 484 10.69 1.59 0.09
CA ILE A 484 10.32 2.46 -1.03
C ILE A 484 10.07 3.87 -0.52
N ASN A 485 10.89 4.81 -0.97
CA ASN A 485 10.75 6.23 -0.65
C ASN A 485 10.41 6.99 -1.92
N GLU A 486 9.29 7.71 -1.93
CA GLU A 486 8.81 8.48 -3.06
C GLU A 486 9.33 9.93 -2.97
N PRO A 487 9.69 10.56 -4.11
CA PRO A 487 10.14 11.95 -4.11
C PRO A 487 9.11 12.89 -3.48
N GLY A 488 9.58 13.81 -2.63
CA GLY A 488 8.75 14.80 -1.96
C GLY A 488 7.90 14.29 -0.79
N LEU A 489 7.76 12.96 -0.61
CA LEU A 489 6.98 12.35 0.48
C LEU A 489 7.84 11.90 1.68
N SER A 490 9.16 12.01 1.57
CA SER A 490 10.11 11.56 2.59
C SER A 490 11.41 12.38 2.49
N SER A 491 12.28 12.26 3.48
CA SER A 491 13.64 12.83 3.41
C SER A 491 14.61 12.16 4.37
N LEU A 492 14.84 10.87 4.17
CA LEU A 492 15.81 10.10 4.96
C LEU A 492 17.25 10.30 4.50
N GLU A 493 18.21 9.96 5.36
CA GLU A 493 19.61 9.82 4.98
C GLU A 493 19.84 8.51 4.25
N GLU A 494 20.58 7.58 4.82
CA GLU A 494 20.70 6.26 4.23
C GLU A 494 19.52 5.37 4.63
N ASN A 495 19.13 4.48 3.74
CA ASN A 495 18.12 3.48 4.09
C ASN A 495 18.66 2.58 5.20
N ILE A 496 19.91 2.11 5.07
CA ILE A 496 20.59 1.34 6.11
C ILE A 496 21.89 2.05 6.47
N ASN A 497 22.07 2.40 7.76
CA ASN A 497 23.28 3.03 8.27
C ASN A 497 23.85 2.21 9.44
N LEU A 498 25.14 1.87 9.34
CA LEU A 498 25.90 1.22 10.40
C LEU A 498 26.94 2.20 10.98
N TYR A 499 26.59 2.80 12.11
CA TYR A 499 27.48 3.70 12.85
C TYR A 499 28.23 2.91 13.92
N SER A 500 29.56 2.80 13.83
CA SER A 500 30.40 2.07 14.80
C SER A 500 29.80 0.69 15.15
N THR A 501 29.48 -0.07 14.11
CA THR A 501 28.74 -1.34 14.25
C THR A 501 29.49 -2.51 13.61
N SER A 502 29.62 -3.60 14.37
CA SER A 502 30.37 -4.77 13.93
C SER A 502 29.74 -6.11 14.31
N GLY A 503 29.85 -7.06 13.39
CA GLY A 503 29.68 -8.48 13.67
C GLY A 503 30.91 -9.05 14.38
N THR A 504 31.12 -10.36 14.24
CA THR A 504 32.36 -11.01 14.71
C THR A 504 33.04 -11.72 13.55
N ALA A 505 34.33 -12.02 13.69
CA ALA A 505 35.07 -12.77 12.67
C ALA A 505 34.44 -14.15 12.35
N GLY A 506 33.88 -14.83 13.37
CA GLY A 506 33.21 -16.13 13.22
C GLY A 506 31.72 -16.04 12.88
N SER A 507 31.11 -14.86 12.97
CA SER A 507 29.70 -14.62 12.67
C SER A 507 29.55 -13.16 12.23
N ARG A 508 29.84 -12.94 10.95
CA ARG A 508 29.77 -11.63 10.30
C ARG A 508 28.32 -11.19 10.20
N MET A 509 28.04 -9.90 10.38
CA MET A 509 26.70 -9.34 10.16
C MET A 509 26.31 -9.50 8.69
N GLN A 510 25.08 -9.91 8.41
CA GLN A 510 24.60 -10.12 7.04
C GLN A 510 23.57 -9.04 6.66
N ILE A 511 23.78 -8.37 5.52
CA ILE A 511 22.79 -7.46 4.91
C ILE A 511 22.51 -7.95 3.50
N HIS A 512 21.38 -8.62 3.30
CA HIS A 512 21.15 -9.29 2.03
C HIS A 512 19.72 -9.35 1.55
N ASP A 513 19.59 -9.53 0.24
CA ASP A 513 18.31 -9.72 -0.41
C ASP A 513 17.27 -8.62 -0.10
N ASN A 514 17.70 -7.41 0.23
CA ASN A 514 16.80 -6.27 0.42
C ASN A 514 16.52 -5.60 -0.94
N TYR A 515 15.33 -5.03 -1.07
CA TYR A 515 15.01 -4.07 -2.12
C TYR A 515 14.93 -2.68 -1.53
N ILE A 516 15.74 -1.76 -2.06
CA ILE A 516 15.81 -0.38 -1.61
C ILE A 516 15.56 0.53 -2.81
N GLN A 517 14.51 1.34 -2.74
CA GLN A 517 14.22 2.39 -3.71
C GLN A 517 14.16 3.75 -3.03
N GLY A 518 14.91 4.70 -3.59
CA GLY A 518 14.79 6.09 -3.21
C GLY A 518 15.46 6.43 -1.89
N ALA A 519 15.85 7.69 -1.81
CA ALA A 519 16.30 8.42 -0.63
C ALA A 519 16.43 9.84 -1.16
N PHE A 520 15.30 10.51 -1.38
CA PHE A 520 15.24 11.71 -2.20
C PHE A 520 15.31 12.96 -1.32
N ALA A 521 16.01 13.99 -1.82
CA ALA A 521 15.87 15.33 -1.26
C ALA A 521 14.41 15.80 -1.34
N ILE A 522 14.04 16.69 -0.43
CA ILE A 522 12.70 17.30 -0.39
C ILE A 522 12.37 17.92 -1.75
N LYS A 523 13.35 18.58 -2.37
CA LYS A 523 13.27 19.11 -3.74
C LYS A 523 14.29 18.43 -4.64
N ALA A 524 14.14 17.13 -4.87
CA ALA A 524 15.11 16.31 -5.61
C ALA A 524 15.47 16.82 -7.02
N ALA A 525 14.58 17.57 -7.68
CA ALA A 525 14.84 18.16 -9.00
C ALA A 525 15.80 19.37 -8.96
N THR A 526 16.02 19.98 -7.79
CA THR A 526 16.82 21.20 -7.64
C THR A 526 17.93 21.08 -6.60
N ASP A 527 17.75 20.26 -5.56
CA ASP A 527 18.73 20.10 -4.48
C ASP A 527 19.85 19.13 -4.89
N GLY A 528 21.01 19.70 -5.23
CA GLY A 528 22.21 18.93 -5.56
C GLY A 528 23.05 18.50 -4.35
N ALA A 529 22.84 19.14 -3.19
CA ALA A 529 23.57 18.85 -1.95
C ALA A 529 22.67 18.06 -0.99
N TYR A 530 22.76 16.73 -1.05
CA TYR A 530 21.93 15.85 -0.24
C TYR A 530 22.65 14.53 0.01
N SER A 531 22.64 14.03 1.25
CA SER A 531 23.41 12.85 1.67
C SER A 531 22.69 11.50 1.47
N GLY A 532 21.39 11.50 1.20
CA GLY A 532 20.61 10.27 1.30
C GLY A 532 20.92 9.23 0.23
N GLY A 533 21.03 7.97 0.65
CA GLY A 533 21.57 6.87 -0.15
C GLY A 533 20.99 5.49 0.23
N GLY A 534 21.60 4.43 -0.30
CA GLY A 534 21.21 3.05 0.00
C GLY A 534 21.76 2.55 1.33
N ILE A 535 22.97 1.98 1.32
CA ILE A 535 23.61 1.33 2.47
C ILE A 535 24.92 2.03 2.83
N MET A 536 25.11 2.38 4.09
CA MET A 536 26.35 2.95 4.62
C MET A 536 27.04 2.01 5.61
N LEU A 537 28.30 1.70 5.34
CA LEU A 537 29.19 0.91 6.19
C LEU A 537 30.33 1.77 6.73
N GLY A 538 30.75 1.45 7.94
CA GLY A 538 31.92 2.09 8.55
C GLY A 538 31.70 3.56 8.89
N ASP A 539 30.46 3.96 9.16
CA ASP A 539 30.15 5.30 9.63
C ASP A 539 30.59 5.45 11.11
N GLY A 540 30.87 6.69 11.53
CA GLY A 540 31.36 7.01 12.87
C GLY A 540 32.88 6.85 13.02
N PRO A 541 33.64 7.96 13.10
CA PRO A 541 35.09 7.89 13.27
C PRO A 541 35.43 7.37 14.67
N VAL A 542 36.33 6.39 14.74
CA VAL A 542 36.80 5.81 16.00
C VAL A 542 38.32 5.70 16.04
N GLY A 543 38.86 5.74 17.27
CA GLY A 543 40.30 5.69 17.51
C GLY A 543 40.86 4.30 17.84
N ASN A 544 40.01 3.27 17.96
CA ASN A 544 40.43 1.93 18.34
C ASN A 544 39.62 0.85 17.62
N LEU A 545 40.23 -0.33 17.48
CA LEU A 545 39.67 -1.44 16.71
C LEU A 545 38.42 -2.07 17.36
N GLY A 546 38.31 -2.05 18.68
CA GLY A 546 37.18 -2.65 19.39
C GLY A 546 35.85 -1.96 19.13
N GLU A 547 35.90 -0.68 18.77
CA GLU A 547 34.73 0.15 18.46
C GLU A 547 34.54 0.37 16.94
N ALA A 548 35.49 -0.06 16.12
CA ALA A 548 35.41 0.12 14.68
C ALA A 548 34.27 -0.71 14.07
N GLY A 549 33.62 -0.13 13.06
CA GLY A 549 32.68 -0.90 12.26
C GLY A 549 33.43 -2.01 11.50
N GLY A 550 32.83 -3.19 11.42
CA GLY A 550 33.48 -4.29 10.72
C GLY A 550 32.82 -5.65 10.78
N TYR A 551 33.39 -6.63 10.08
CA TYR A 551 32.83 -7.98 9.93
C TYR A 551 31.39 -7.95 9.41
N VAL A 552 31.18 -7.31 8.26
CA VAL A 552 29.86 -7.15 7.63
C VAL A 552 29.91 -7.68 6.20
N ASP A 553 28.96 -8.54 5.84
CA ASP A 553 28.73 -9.01 4.48
C ASP A 553 27.47 -8.36 3.91
N VAL A 554 27.58 -7.75 2.73
CA VAL A 554 26.48 -7.07 2.05
C VAL A 554 26.30 -7.66 0.66
N TYR A 555 25.21 -8.40 0.43
CA TYR A 555 25.08 -9.16 -0.81
C TYR A 555 23.66 -9.39 -1.32
N ASN A 556 23.53 -9.66 -2.63
CA ASN A 556 22.25 -9.93 -3.29
C ASN A 556 21.18 -8.85 -3.11
N ASN A 557 21.54 -7.62 -2.73
CA ASN A 557 20.58 -6.53 -2.60
C ASN A 557 20.29 -5.91 -3.97
N GLN A 558 19.05 -5.46 -4.16
CA GLN A 558 18.65 -4.60 -5.27
C GLN A 558 18.47 -3.17 -4.75
N ILE A 559 19.33 -2.25 -5.19
CA ILE A 559 19.30 -0.84 -4.78
C ILE A 559 19.08 0.01 -6.02
N VAL A 560 17.97 0.76 -6.03
CA VAL A 560 17.59 1.56 -7.19
C VAL A 560 17.20 2.99 -6.84
N SER A 561 17.53 3.92 -7.74
CA SER A 561 17.05 5.30 -7.69
C SER A 561 17.31 6.03 -6.35
N THR A 562 18.32 5.63 -5.57
CA THR A 562 18.77 6.40 -4.40
C THR A 562 19.50 7.67 -4.87
N SER A 563 19.52 8.74 -4.07
CA SER A 563 20.06 10.02 -4.54
C SER A 563 21.59 10.07 -4.56
N ASN A 564 22.27 10.06 -3.41
CA ASN A 564 23.71 10.31 -3.35
C ASN A 564 24.50 9.05 -3.73
N GLN A 565 24.24 7.92 -3.06
CA GLN A 565 24.97 6.68 -3.28
C GLN A 565 24.10 5.43 -3.26
N GLY A 566 24.57 4.37 -3.90
CA GLY A 566 24.06 3.01 -3.71
C GLY A 566 24.60 2.38 -2.43
N ILE A 567 25.90 2.06 -2.40
CA ILE A 567 26.60 1.49 -1.23
C ILE A 567 27.88 2.29 -0.93
N GLY A 568 28.12 2.62 0.34
CA GLY A 568 29.35 3.28 0.78
C GLY A 568 30.10 2.47 1.84
N ILE A 569 31.43 2.42 1.74
CA ILE A 569 32.34 2.07 2.82
C ILE A 569 33.13 3.34 3.17
N ALA A 570 32.79 3.94 4.31
CA ALA A 570 33.32 5.23 4.78
C ALA A 570 34.48 5.09 5.79
N GLY A 571 34.53 3.96 6.47
CA GLY A 571 35.51 3.64 7.52
C GLY A 571 35.51 2.15 7.82
N GLY A 572 36.17 1.75 8.91
CA GLY A 572 36.07 0.39 9.43
C GLY A 572 36.88 -0.66 8.66
N HIS A 573 36.66 -1.92 9.00
CA HIS A 573 37.47 -3.04 8.53
C HIS A 573 36.64 -4.28 8.24
N ASP A 574 37.20 -5.25 7.51
CA ASP A 574 36.55 -6.53 7.24
C ASP A 574 35.12 -6.39 6.66
N HIS A 575 34.84 -5.35 5.87
CA HIS A 575 33.60 -5.23 5.13
C HIS A 575 33.71 -5.99 3.80
N ASN A 576 32.68 -6.74 3.41
CA ASN A 576 32.65 -7.49 2.17
C ASN A 576 31.34 -7.24 1.40
N VAL A 577 31.41 -6.55 0.28
CA VAL A 577 30.25 -6.13 -0.52
C VAL A 577 30.25 -6.87 -1.85
N PHE A 578 29.29 -7.77 -2.09
CA PHE A 578 29.31 -8.60 -3.28
C PHE A 578 27.96 -9.00 -3.85
N ASN A 579 27.89 -9.36 -5.14
CA ASN A 579 26.66 -9.82 -5.79
C ASN A 579 25.45 -8.88 -5.66
N ASN A 580 25.66 -7.58 -5.43
CA ASN A 580 24.58 -6.60 -5.39
C ASN A 580 24.28 -6.06 -6.79
N ARG A 581 23.05 -5.59 -6.98
CA ARG A 581 22.60 -4.90 -8.20
C ARG A 581 22.21 -3.47 -7.85
N ILE A 582 22.94 -2.51 -8.40
CA ILE A 582 22.84 -1.09 -8.02
C ILE A 582 22.62 -0.25 -9.27
N LEU A 583 21.38 0.14 -9.51
CA LEU A 583 20.96 0.78 -10.77
C LEU A 583 20.23 2.11 -10.53
N SER A 584 20.72 3.18 -11.14
CA SER A 584 20.07 4.49 -11.14
C SER A 584 20.09 5.08 -12.55
N SER A 585 18.93 5.49 -13.03
CA SER A 585 18.74 6.26 -14.27
C SER A 585 19.12 7.73 -14.10
N GLY A 586 19.33 8.17 -12.86
CA GLY A 586 19.59 9.57 -12.51
C GLY A 586 18.38 10.49 -12.68
N ARG A 587 17.19 9.91 -12.84
CA ARG A 587 15.93 10.65 -13.05
C ARG A 587 14.90 10.34 -11.97
N LEU A 588 14.03 11.31 -11.73
CA LEU A 588 12.81 11.13 -10.97
C LEU A 588 11.76 10.40 -11.83
N PRO A 589 10.71 9.81 -11.23
CA PRO A 589 9.61 9.19 -11.96
C PRO A 589 8.92 10.12 -12.96
N THR A 590 8.99 11.44 -12.75
CA THR A 590 8.49 12.48 -13.65
C THR A 590 9.38 12.72 -14.87
N GLY A 591 10.57 12.11 -14.94
CA GLY A 591 11.58 12.27 -15.99
C GLY A 591 12.59 13.39 -15.71
N GLU A 592 12.35 14.24 -14.71
CA GLU A 592 13.27 15.28 -14.26
C GLU A 592 14.58 14.69 -13.75
N ILE A 593 15.65 15.50 -13.74
CA ILE A 593 16.95 15.07 -13.22
C ILE A 593 16.88 15.00 -11.68
N ASN A 594 17.29 13.88 -11.10
CA ASN A 594 17.60 13.83 -9.66
C ASN A 594 18.97 14.51 -9.44
N LYS A 595 18.99 15.71 -8.84
CA LYS A 595 20.20 16.55 -8.79
C LYS A 595 21.28 16.04 -7.85
N ALA A 596 20.90 15.27 -6.84
CA ALA A 596 21.82 14.77 -5.83
C ALA A 596 22.59 13.50 -6.25
N GLN A 597 22.49 13.08 -7.52
CA GLN A 597 23.20 11.90 -8.05
C GLN A 597 24.71 12.03 -7.96
N ASN A 598 25.33 11.13 -7.18
CA ASN A 598 26.78 11.03 -7.04
C ASN A 598 27.32 9.70 -7.57
N VAL A 599 27.32 8.59 -6.84
CA VAL A 599 28.07 7.37 -7.21
C VAL A 599 27.37 6.06 -6.87
N GLY A 600 27.54 5.01 -7.69
CA GLY A 600 26.98 3.69 -7.40
C GLY A 600 27.53 3.05 -6.11
N ILE A 601 28.83 2.75 -6.10
CA ILE A 601 29.55 2.28 -4.90
C ILE A 601 30.75 3.17 -4.63
N TYR A 602 31.02 3.52 -3.38
CA TYR A 602 32.31 4.06 -3.01
C TYR A 602 32.99 3.29 -1.89
N VAL A 603 34.32 3.31 -1.93
CA VAL A 603 35.20 2.85 -0.85
C VAL A 603 36.24 3.93 -0.64
N TRP A 604 36.09 4.66 0.47
CA TRP A 604 36.88 5.83 0.78
C TRP A 604 36.98 5.97 2.30
N ASP A 605 38.19 5.94 2.84
CA ASP A 605 38.50 6.09 4.27
C ASP A 605 38.33 7.56 4.72
N VAL A 606 37.10 8.06 4.66
CA VAL A 606 36.73 9.40 5.13
C VAL A 606 36.83 9.54 6.64
N MET A 607 36.75 8.42 7.36
CA MET A 607 36.82 8.39 8.82
C MET A 607 38.25 8.39 9.37
N ASN A 608 39.27 8.48 8.49
CA ASN A 608 40.69 8.47 8.86
C ASN A 608 41.09 7.21 9.67
N GLY A 609 40.51 6.07 9.32
CA GLY A 609 40.77 4.80 9.97
C GLY A 609 42.18 4.27 9.75
N LYS A 610 42.85 4.64 8.65
CA LYS A 610 44.28 4.36 8.44
C LYS A 610 45.15 5.00 9.52
N GLY A 611 44.81 6.22 9.95
CA GLY A 611 45.53 6.92 11.00
C GLY A 611 45.37 6.26 12.38
N SER A 612 44.27 5.53 12.61
CA SER A 612 43.97 4.84 13.86
C SER A 612 44.10 3.32 13.80
N ASN A 613 44.63 2.75 12.72
CA ASN A 613 44.69 1.30 12.47
C ASN A 613 43.32 0.59 12.56
N THR A 614 42.26 1.28 12.15
CA THR A 614 40.88 0.76 12.11
C THR A 614 40.37 0.54 10.68
N TRP A 615 41.21 0.76 9.66
CA TRP A 615 40.91 0.55 8.24
C TRP A 615 41.75 -0.57 7.62
N PHE A 616 41.14 -1.71 7.29
CA PHE A 616 41.78 -2.81 6.55
C PHE A 616 40.77 -3.87 6.08
N ASN A 617 41.17 -4.71 5.14
CA ASN A 617 40.38 -5.86 4.66
C ASN A 617 38.95 -5.53 4.18
N ASN A 618 38.77 -4.36 3.58
CA ASN A 618 37.51 -3.98 2.94
C ASN A 618 37.52 -4.42 1.47
N THR A 619 36.56 -5.27 1.09
CA THR A 619 36.44 -5.89 -0.24
C THR A 619 35.11 -5.53 -0.90
N VAL A 620 35.15 -5.31 -2.21
CA VAL A 620 33.95 -5.06 -3.03
C VAL A 620 34.08 -5.82 -4.35
N HIS A 621 33.25 -6.83 -4.59
CA HIS A 621 33.41 -7.66 -5.79
C HIS A 621 32.14 -8.25 -6.36
N ASP A 622 32.17 -8.64 -7.64
CA ASP A 622 31.06 -9.34 -8.30
C ASP A 622 29.70 -8.60 -8.26
N ASN A 623 29.72 -7.27 -8.09
CA ASN A 623 28.50 -6.46 -8.15
C ASN A 623 28.17 -6.06 -9.59
N VAL A 624 26.90 -5.78 -9.88
CA VAL A 624 26.44 -5.18 -11.15
C VAL A 624 26.00 -3.74 -10.88
N ILE A 625 26.63 -2.77 -11.54
CA ILE A 625 26.45 -1.36 -11.24
C ILE A 625 26.17 -0.57 -12.52
N GLY A 626 25.11 0.22 -12.49
CA GLY A 626 24.72 1.14 -13.56
C GLY A 626 24.21 2.42 -12.93
N TRP A 627 25.11 3.36 -12.67
CA TRP A 627 24.77 4.60 -11.98
C TRP A 627 24.87 5.80 -12.92
N THR A 628 23.74 6.22 -13.46
CA THR A 628 23.70 7.27 -14.48
C THR A 628 23.67 8.66 -13.84
N ARG A 629 24.64 9.50 -14.20
CA ARG A 629 24.58 10.94 -13.94
C ARG A 629 24.09 11.67 -15.19
N VAL A 630 23.29 12.71 -14.98
CA VAL A 630 22.66 13.49 -16.05
C VAL A 630 23.10 14.95 -15.96
N ASN A 631 23.71 15.47 -17.03
CA ASN A 631 24.10 16.88 -17.13
C ASN A 631 22.88 17.77 -17.41
N ALA A 632 23.04 19.09 -17.22
CA ALA A 632 22.01 20.08 -17.57
C ALA A 632 21.61 20.05 -19.05
N ASN A 633 22.53 19.68 -19.96
CA ASN A 633 22.25 19.50 -21.38
C ASN A 633 21.66 18.11 -21.72
N ASN A 634 21.24 17.35 -20.70
CA ASN A 634 20.65 16.02 -20.81
C ASN A 634 21.59 14.89 -21.29
N SER A 635 22.89 15.17 -21.49
CA SER A 635 23.89 14.13 -21.72
C SER A 635 24.11 13.29 -20.45
N THR A 636 24.47 12.01 -20.64
CA THR A 636 24.60 11.06 -19.55
C THR A 636 25.95 10.35 -19.55
N TRP A 637 26.39 9.91 -18.37
CA TRP A 637 27.53 9.03 -18.20
C TRP A 637 27.34 8.15 -16.96
N LEU A 638 28.05 7.02 -16.92
CA LEU A 638 28.04 6.14 -15.76
C LEU A 638 29.09 6.59 -14.74
N ASN A 639 28.68 6.77 -13.49
CA ASN A 639 29.54 6.99 -12.34
C ASN A 639 29.40 5.82 -11.36
N ASN A 640 29.77 4.63 -11.81
CA ASN A 640 29.50 3.39 -11.09
C ASN A 640 30.28 3.28 -9.78
N THR A 641 31.54 3.69 -9.75
CA THR A 641 32.44 3.38 -8.63
C THR A 641 33.38 4.52 -8.28
N TRP A 642 33.66 4.69 -6.99
CA TRP A 642 34.75 5.50 -6.46
C TRP A 642 35.58 4.68 -5.48
N PHE A 643 36.67 4.09 -5.94
CA PHE A 643 37.50 3.15 -5.18
C PHE A 643 38.85 3.75 -4.79
N ALA A 644 38.81 4.84 -4.02
CA ALA A 644 40.01 5.55 -3.60
C ALA A 644 40.94 4.69 -2.73
N ASP A 645 40.37 3.76 -1.95
CA ASP A 645 41.09 3.02 -0.91
C ASP A 645 41.01 1.49 -1.04
N CYS A 646 40.75 0.96 -2.25
CA CYS A 646 40.56 -0.49 -2.43
C CYS A 646 40.99 -1.09 -3.78
N SER A 647 42.14 -0.70 -4.36
CA SER A 647 42.52 -1.16 -5.72
C SER A 647 42.57 -2.69 -5.91
N ASN A 648 43.21 -3.44 -5.01
CA ASN A 648 43.36 -4.90 -5.15
C ASN A 648 42.21 -5.70 -4.52
N THR A 649 41.44 -5.07 -3.63
CA THR A 649 40.31 -5.70 -2.91
C THR A 649 38.97 -5.37 -3.55
N CYS A 650 38.94 -4.45 -4.52
CA CYS A 650 37.79 -4.13 -5.35
C CYS A 650 37.97 -4.65 -6.78
N TYR A 651 37.34 -5.79 -7.11
CA TYR A 651 37.54 -6.51 -8.37
C TYR A 651 36.23 -7.10 -8.92
N ASN A 652 36.18 -7.48 -10.19
CA ASN A 652 35.00 -8.10 -10.83
C ASN A 652 33.66 -7.35 -10.69
N ASN A 653 33.69 -6.05 -10.41
CA ASN A 653 32.46 -5.24 -10.41
C ASN A 653 32.09 -4.91 -11.86
N ALA A 654 31.01 -5.52 -12.35
CA ALA A 654 30.54 -5.38 -13.70
C ALA A 654 29.74 -4.08 -13.89
N SER A 655 30.08 -3.30 -14.92
CA SER A 655 29.22 -2.21 -15.37
C SER A 655 27.98 -2.77 -16.05
N TRP A 656 26.82 -2.16 -15.79
CA TRP A 656 25.60 -2.40 -16.56
C TRP A 656 25.86 -2.16 -18.05
N SER A 657 25.41 -3.09 -18.89
CA SER A 657 25.54 -2.98 -20.34
C SER A 657 24.40 -2.15 -20.91
N GLY A 658 24.67 -0.91 -21.29
CA GLY A 658 23.72 -0.01 -21.95
C GLY A 658 23.23 1.12 -21.06
N ALA A 659 22.16 1.80 -21.49
CA ALA A 659 21.55 2.88 -20.74
C ALA A 659 20.72 2.33 -19.58
N VAL A 660 20.84 2.94 -18.41
CA VAL A 660 19.97 2.65 -17.27
C VAL A 660 18.75 3.56 -17.37
N THR A 661 17.58 2.96 -17.48
CA THR A 661 16.31 3.70 -17.61
C THR A 661 15.43 3.46 -16.38
N MET A 662 14.34 4.23 -16.27
CA MET A 662 13.31 3.95 -15.26
C MET A 662 12.71 2.55 -15.43
N ASP A 663 12.70 1.99 -16.64
CA ASP A 663 12.22 0.61 -16.84
C ASP A 663 13.25 -0.41 -16.36
N THR A 664 14.54 -0.12 -16.48
CA THR A 664 15.60 -0.92 -15.82
C THR A 664 15.40 -0.95 -14.30
N GLU A 665 15.11 0.20 -13.68
CA GLU A 665 14.83 0.28 -12.23
C GLU A 665 13.59 -0.54 -11.83
N LYS A 666 12.52 -0.49 -12.64
CA LYS A 666 11.30 -1.31 -12.43
C LYS A 666 11.58 -2.81 -12.56
N GLN A 667 12.41 -3.21 -13.52
CA GLN A 667 12.79 -4.62 -13.71
C GLN A 667 13.55 -5.17 -12.51
N GLU A 668 14.40 -4.38 -11.85
CA GLU A 668 15.05 -4.80 -10.60
C GLU A 668 14.05 -5.09 -9.49
N PHE A 669 12.97 -4.30 -9.41
CA PHE A 669 11.91 -4.56 -8.44
C PHE A 669 11.18 -5.88 -8.76
N GLN A 670 10.80 -6.09 -10.01
CA GLN A 670 10.16 -7.34 -10.45
C GLN A 670 11.07 -8.55 -10.19
N MET A 671 12.37 -8.42 -10.44
CA MET A 671 13.36 -9.47 -10.17
C MET A 671 13.46 -9.78 -8.68
N TRP A 672 13.51 -8.74 -7.84
CA TRP A 672 13.50 -8.94 -6.39
C TRP A 672 12.22 -9.62 -5.92
N GLN A 673 11.05 -9.20 -6.43
CA GLN A 673 9.77 -9.83 -6.09
C GLN A 673 9.73 -11.30 -6.50
N ASN A 674 10.28 -11.65 -7.67
CA ASN A 674 10.42 -13.03 -8.12
C ASN A 674 11.31 -13.84 -7.18
N LYS A 675 12.46 -13.29 -6.80
CA LYS A 675 13.38 -13.91 -5.84
C LYS A 675 12.70 -14.13 -4.48
N PHE A 676 11.95 -13.13 -4.01
CA PHE A 676 11.19 -13.18 -2.76
C PHE A 676 10.13 -14.29 -2.78
N ARG A 677 9.37 -14.41 -3.87
CA ARG A 677 8.36 -15.48 -4.05
C ARG A 677 9.00 -16.86 -4.18
N ALA A 678 10.07 -16.99 -4.97
CA ALA A 678 10.76 -18.26 -5.17
C ALA A 678 11.36 -18.83 -3.87
N ALA A 679 11.73 -17.95 -2.94
CA ALA A 679 12.17 -18.33 -1.60
C ALA A 679 11.02 -18.73 -0.65
N GLY A 680 9.76 -18.75 -1.12
CA GLY A 680 8.60 -19.19 -0.34
C GLY A 680 8.22 -18.26 0.81
N MET A 681 8.58 -16.98 0.74
CA MET A 681 8.36 -16.03 1.84
C MET A 681 7.03 -15.27 1.71
N SER A 682 6.47 -14.88 2.86
CA SER A 682 5.34 -13.94 2.98
C SER A 682 5.84 -12.59 3.51
N MET A 683 5.33 -11.48 2.96
CA MET A 683 5.86 -10.12 3.19
C MET A 683 4.85 -9.27 3.98
N GLY A 684 5.22 -8.80 5.18
CA GLY A 684 4.33 -7.98 6.03
C GLY A 684 3.14 -8.76 6.62
N PRO A 685 2.31 -8.14 7.48
CA PRO A 685 1.00 -8.70 7.83
C PRO A 685 0.09 -8.67 6.59
N ASN A 686 -0.76 -9.70 6.48
CA ASN A 686 -1.81 -9.78 5.46
C ASN A 686 -2.87 -8.72 5.69
#